data_AF-A8G370-F1
#
_entry.id   AF-A8G370-F1
#
_cell.length_a   1.000
_cell.length_b   1.000
_cell.length_c   1.000
_cell.angle_alpha   90.00
_cell.angle_beta   90.00
_cell.angle_gamma   90.00
#
_symmetry.space_group_name_H-M   'P 1'
#
loop_
_entity.id
_entity.type
_entity.pdbx_description
1 polymer ?
#
loop_
_entity_poly.entity_id
_entity_poly.type
_entity_poly.pdbx_seq_one_letter_code
_entity_poly.pdbx_strand_id
1 'polypeptide(L)'
;MKKQNLYKYLFLISLFYPLNSAKADDSNCYSNQYVGTVGAFGTVCANMLIVDRDLLDEGIANGAVGSDFQITKNGITYNFGDTGNKIFTGQIKNFSSLFKDQTNFNADIGYWNTSRATTMSRMFMNASSFNQDISNWELNNVTNINGMFQDSLVFNQDISSWNISKVTRLNSTFRGAAAFNQNLNSWDVSNVTRLDRTFLKAINFNSDLNSWDVSKVVSMHRTFAGAKTFNGNISSWNTESLRSLRRTFDGARAFNKDISNWDVAEVTNFTRTFKNAKDFDQNLTSWNVEHYAQTPILFAPILSSNKQPCWGFNGCPSGPNLTSTNPSDNSFGVNTSLNLTLTFDKDIKASETSGNITLHKSDDTLVKQYSNDSLNISGKVITLPAELIANTDYYLLIEPKIIESSNGISYKGITDKTELNFSTYSNDSVAPVITSQSPEDNATDVSTSDPTVEIIFSENVVRGSGNISLYNYSTDALIRSFNMSNTTDISVSGNEMSISLRDSDGSVLINDGTQYYILISTGAVVDEAASPNSFAGIDSKNTYNFTTKSASCGSISGVVRYKNGDPVNGSTVKLYKDDSLITTTTTNSVGNYNFFPNSAGTFKVEFIKLAGKRGKGKVDLTDGPVSSGRFIKNIQISSSCEEISDIDGLLIDPAGVIYESSTRQPVSGVTVKLLYEGSLVNNDWLDDSGGNNVHETGSDGKYNFVLKGDVAQSGNYSITVDPPKGYGFESTKIISENGIFTPDLGGGAQTIQIQEDAPDSGELTTYHLNFNFTFTGVSSTTSNGVINNHIPIDSKGDPTLKPDVLGLAEAWTDASIRFSKAGLDAVNRRLEWLARNKRSDKKSFQGINFSFSNPTLEKVFNGSGKKFKDIESKDFENWARANWNDERLKNESDQIIDDLRNSSVEIAFAELREKTFDPDLNPKGGKLFGNWFLWTDGEIVVGDYKKNSTSSNQKSDALNLTFGADKKLKNNSLLGFAFTYGNDHIKIGSQGSKLNSDNYSVSIYSSQKFKSFLPTDFQLGIGKMDFYTTRFEDSIAHKGQRDANLIFGSLSFRPDPIYKGNITFNPYARIEASHISLKPFSESGSHLALTFKEQTVNHRILALGSDLFSEFEIKEWKIKPFAKIEYNFDFTDDSIVDLHYVDDSTTNYRFSILNSSDNFLSNTIGLQMSRKNRFGAVLSYKNEQGDSKNSDSYQFQINWNF
;
A
#
# COMPACT_ATOMS: atom_id res chain seq x y z
N MET A 1 58.40 48.30 -27.66
CA MET A 1 59.75 47.98 -27.13
C MET A 1 59.63 46.92 -26.03
N LYS A 2 60.76 46.35 -25.58
CA LYS A 2 60.84 45.25 -24.61
C LYS A 2 60.52 45.70 -23.16
N LYS A 3 59.84 44.79 -22.43
CA LYS A 3 60.05 44.30 -21.03
C LYS A 3 60.47 45.24 -19.87
N GLN A 4 59.96 44.82 -18.69
CA GLN A 4 60.60 44.85 -17.34
C GLN A 4 60.52 46.19 -16.58
N ASN A 5 59.79 46.29 -15.45
CA ASN A 5 60.00 45.70 -14.09
C ASN A 5 60.71 46.73 -13.17
N LEU A 6 60.51 46.79 -11.84
CA LEU A 6 59.47 46.34 -10.90
C LEU A 6 59.94 46.81 -9.49
N TYR A 7 59.02 47.08 -8.54
CA TYR A 7 59.31 47.40 -7.11
C TYR A 7 60.05 48.73 -6.86
N LYS A 8 60.00 49.38 -5.68
CA LYS A 8 59.68 48.99 -4.27
C LYS A 8 59.32 50.30 -3.55
N TYR A 9 58.25 50.46 -2.76
CA TYR A 9 58.09 50.02 -1.37
C TYR A 9 56.70 50.45 -0.87
N LEU A 10 55.96 49.54 -0.23
CA LEU A 10 55.22 49.81 1.01
C LEU A 10 54.82 48.47 1.64
N PHE A 11 55.01 48.36 2.95
CA PHE A 11 55.09 47.10 3.68
C PHE A 11 54.12 47.17 4.87
N LEU A 12 53.23 46.18 5.00
CA LEU A 12 52.37 45.88 6.15
C LEU A 12 51.56 47.01 6.83
N ILE A 13 50.24 46.83 6.88
CA ILE A 13 49.57 46.19 8.05
C ILE A 13 48.27 45.53 7.56
N SER A 14 47.85 44.49 8.25
CA SER A 14 46.74 43.60 7.93
C SER A 14 45.50 43.83 8.83
N LEU A 15 44.39 43.18 8.43
CA LEU A 15 43.22 42.75 9.22
C LEU A 15 41.97 43.65 9.32
N PHE A 16 40.84 42.95 9.28
CA PHE A 16 39.43 43.35 9.51
C PHE A 16 38.82 44.38 8.54
N TYR A 17 38.13 43.88 7.51
CA TYR A 17 36.67 43.67 7.53
C TYR A 17 36.26 42.88 6.27
N PRO A 18 35.48 41.78 6.37
CA PRO A 18 34.64 41.39 5.24
C PRO A 18 33.58 42.47 5.05
N LEU A 19 33.27 42.82 3.81
CA LEU A 19 32.06 43.58 3.51
C LEU A 19 30.85 42.71 3.83
N ASN A 20 30.39 42.78 5.08
CA ASN A 20 29.04 42.38 5.45
C ASN A 20 28.08 43.04 4.44
N SER A 21 27.17 42.24 3.89
CA SER A 21 26.04 42.71 3.11
C SER A 21 25.10 43.52 4.01
N ALA A 22 25.46 44.79 4.23
CA ALA A 22 24.54 45.77 4.78
C ALA A 22 23.35 45.85 3.82
N LYS A 23 22.18 45.39 4.28
CA LYS A 23 20.92 45.50 3.54
C LYS A 23 20.60 46.97 3.32
N ALA A 24 20.93 47.48 2.14
CA ALA A 24 20.24 48.64 1.59
C ALA A 24 18.81 48.19 1.26
N ASP A 25 17.82 48.83 1.87
CA ASP A 25 16.41 48.51 1.68
C ASP A 25 15.91 49.12 0.36
N ASP A 26 16.30 48.49 -0.74
CA ASP A 26 16.13 49.02 -2.10
C ASP A 26 14.87 48.41 -2.76
N SER A 27 13.71 48.74 -2.18
CA SER A 27 12.38 48.19 -2.55
C SER A 27 12.03 48.34 -4.05
N ASN A 28 12.66 49.29 -4.74
CA ASN A 28 12.42 49.58 -6.15
C ASN A 28 12.83 48.44 -7.09
N CYS A 29 13.84 47.63 -6.74
CA CYS A 29 14.24 46.47 -7.56
C CYS A 29 13.32 45.23 -7.36
N TYR A 30 12.35 45.28 -6.43
CA TYR A 30 11.54 44.14 -5.97
C TYR A 30 10.03 44.21 -6.29
N SER A 31 9.62 45.14 -7.16
CA SER A 31 8.26 45.24 -7.71
C SER A 31 8.18 44.65 -9.12
N ASN A 32 7.16 43.82 -9.40
CA ASN A 32 6.92 43.22 -10.72
C ASN A 32 6.75 44.27 -11.84
N GLN A 33 6.41 45.52 -11.50
CA GLN A 33 6.24 46.62 -12.47
C GLN A 33 7.52 46.95 -13.27
N TYR A 34 8.70 46.56 -12.77
CA TYR A 34 9.99 46.85 -13.39
C TYR A 34 10.59 45.65 -14.17
N VAL A 35 9.87 44.53 -14.29
CA VAL A 35 10.32 43.38 -15.10
C VAL A 35 10.52 43.80 -16.55
N GLY A 36 11.64 43.38 -17.15
CA GLY A 36 12.04 43.76 -18.51
C GLY A 36 12.59 45.18 -18.63
N THR A 37 12.86 45.88 -17.52
CA THR A 37 13.52 47.19 -17.49
C THR A 37 14.94 47.10 -16.90
N VAL A 38 15.75 48.15 -17.11
CA VAL A 38 17.10 48.26 -16.56
C VAL A 38 17.05 49.03 -15.25
N GLY A 39 17.67 48.52 -14.19
CA GLY A 39 17.70 49.19 -12.90
C GLY A 39 18.42 50.54 -12.91
N ALA A 40 17.90 51.49 -12.14
CA ALA A 40 18.35 52.88 -12.10
C ALA A 40 19.76 53.04 -11.48
N PHE A 41 20.48 54.08 -11.89
CA PHE A 41 21.83 54.34 -11.42
C PHE A 41 21.87 54.62 -9.91
N GLY A 42 22.68 53.87 -9.16
CA GLY A 42 22.83 54.00 -7.71
C GLY A 42 22.04 52.99 -6.87
N THR A 43 21.23 52.11 -7.47
CA THR A 43 20.56 51.00 -6.76
C THR A 43 21.34 49.68 -6.89
N VAL A 44 20.95 48.66 -6.11
CA VAL A 44 21.52 47.30 -6.20
C VAL A 44 21.34 46.67 -7.59
N CYS A 45 20.29 47.05 -8.35
CA CYS A 45 20.04 46.57 -9.71
C CYS A 45 20.55 47.51 -10.82
N ALA A 46 21.37 48.52 -10.50
CA ALA A 46 21.87 49.50 -11.47
C ALA A 46 22.53 48.84 -12.70
N ASN A 47 22.10 49.22 -13.91
CA ASN A 47 22.55 48.66 -15.19
C ASN A 47 22.25 47.15 -15.42
N MET A 48 21.49 46.49 -14.54
CA MET A 48 21.05 45.09 -14.71
C MET A 48 19.64 45.05 -15.31
N LEU A 49 19.38 44.07 -16.20
CA LEU A 49 18.02 43.75 -16.63
C LEU A 49 17.27 43.00 -15.50
N ILE A 50 16.15 43.55 -15.04
CA ILE A 50 15.29 42.88 -14.06
C ILE A 50 14.49 41.79 -14.79
N VAL A 51 14.70 40.53 -14.40
CA VAL A 51 14.08 39.36 -15.04
C VAL A 51 13.09 38.66 -14.10
N ASP A 52 12.09 38.00 -14.69
CA ASP A 52 11.17 37.09 -14.02
C ASP A 52 11.33 35.65 -14.54
N ARG A 53 10.40 34.76 -14.19
CA ARG A 53 10.42 33.35 -14.61
C ARG A 53 10.31 33.20 -16.13
N ASP A 54 9.41 33.97 -16.73
CA ASP A 54 9.00 33.81 -18.13
C ASP A 54 10.09 34.34 -19.06
N LEU A 55 10.69 35.49 -18.73
CA LEU A 55 11.80 36.06 -19.50
C LEU A 55 13.08 35.21 -19.44
N LEU A 56 13.26 34.42 -18.37
CA LEU A 56 14.30 33.40 -18.30
C LEU A 56 13.98 32.15 -19.16
N ASP A 57 12.74 31.67 -19.17
CA ASP A 57 12.32 30.59 -20.08
C ASP A 57 12.49 31.00 -21.55
N GLU A 58 12.12 32.24 -21.91
CA GLU A 58 12.37 32.79 -23.25
C GLU A 58 13.88 32.80 -23.58
N GLY A 59 14.73 33.23 -22.65
CA GLY A 59 16.18 33.24 -22.83
C GLY A 59 16.79 31.85 -23.07
N ILE A 60 16.27 30.82 -22.39
CA ILE A 60 16.72 29.43 -22.51
C ILE A 60 16.18 28.78 -23.79
N ALA A 61 14.89 28.98 -24.09
CA ALA A 61 14.23 28.41 -25.27
C ALA A 61 14.80 28.93 -26.60
N ASN A 62 15.36 30.15 -26.62
CA ASN A 62 15.99 30.74 -27.80
C ASN A 62 17.40 30.19 -28.11
N GLY A 63 17.85 29.15 -27.40
CA GLY A 63 18.80 28.17 -27.95
C GLY A 63 20.27 28.55 -27.88
N ALA A 64 20.81 28.70 -26.67
CA ALA A 64 22.24 28.55 -26.45
C ALA A 64 22.55 27.20 -25.78
N VAL A 65 23.42 26.42 -26.42
CA VAL A 65 23.92 25.14 -25.90
C VAL A 65 25.42 25.35 -25.65
N GLY A 66 25.79 25.72 -24.43
CA GLY A 66 27.15 26.12 -24.06
C GLY A 66 27.23 26.81 -22.70
N SER A 67 28.27 27.64 -22.50
CA SER A 67 28.55 28.34 -21.24
C SER A 67 27.74 29.62 -21.00
N ASP A 68 26.98 30.12 -22.00
CA ASP A 68 26.34 31.43 -21.95
C ASP A 68 25.07 31.46 -22.80
N PHE A 69 24.06 32.26 -22.42
CA PHE A 69 22.89 32.56 -23.26
C PHE A 69 22.49 34.04 -23.21
N GLN A 70 21.54 34.48 -24.04
CA GLN A 70 21.30 35.90 -24.28
C GLN A 70 19.81 36.28 -24.27
N ILE A 71 19.49 37.38 -23.58
CA ILE A 71 18.17 38.03 -23.62
C ILE A 71 18.35 39.40 -24.27
N THR A 72 17.69 39.66 -25.40
CA THR A 72 17.76 40.98 -26.07
C THR A 72 16.50 41.79 -25.80
N LYS A 73 16.66 42.97 -25.18
CA LYS A 73 15.56 43.90 -24.87
C LYS A 73 15.93 45.30 -25.33
N ASN A 74 15.03 45.97 -26.05
CA ASN A 74 15.19 47.34 -26.56
C ASN A 74 16.51 47.55 -27.37
N GLY A 75 16.96 46.52 -28.11
CA GLY A 75 18.20 46.55 -28.89
C GLY A 75 19.49 46.37 -28.08
N ILE A 76 19.39 46.13 -26.77
CA ILE A 76 20.52 45.79 -25.89
C ILE A 76 20.47 44.29 -25.58
N THR A 77 21.59 43.60 -25.77
CA THR A 77 21.73 42.17 -25.46
C THR A 77 22.37 41.99 -24.09
N TYR A 78 21.63 41.32 -23.19
CA TYR A 78 22.06 40.98 -21.85
C TYR A 78 22.53 39.52 -21.86
N ASN A 79 23.81 39.31 -21.58
CA ASN A 79 24.41 37.98 -21.52
C ASN A 79 24.21 37.37 -20.13
N PHE A 80 23.86 36.10 -20.12
CA PHE A 80 23.85 35.19 -18.98
C PHE A 80 25.16 34.39 -19.02
N GLY A 81 25.87 34.25 -17.88
CA GLY A 81 27.13 33.49 -17.78
C GLY A 81 28.39 34.35 -17.80
N ASP A 82 28.32 35.55 -18.39
CA ASP A 82 29.37 36.56 -18.35
C ASP A 82 29.65 37.05 -16.92
N THR A 83 30.93 37.19 -16.56
CA THR A 83 31.45 37.69 -15.25
C THR A 83 31.13 39.16 -14.92
N GLY A 84 30.10 39.74 -15.55
CA GLY A 84 29.77 41.17 -15.54
C GLY A 84 28.36 41.53 -15.04
N ASN A 85 27.69 40.66 -14.28
CA ASN A 85 26.42 40.93 -13.56
C ASN A 85 25.36 41.69 -14.39
N LYS A 86 24.86 41.11 -15.49
CA LYS A 86 23.95 41.79 -16.44
C LYS A 86 22.45 41.59 -16.18
N ILE A 87 22.07 40.69 -15.26
CA ILE A 87 20.67 40.37 -14.93
C ILE A 87 20.42 40.37 -13.43
N PHE A 88 19.21 40.74 -13.00
CA PHE A 88 18.77 40.73 -11.61
C PHE A 88 17.61 39.74 -11.42
N THR A 89 17.87 38.65 -10.69
CA THR A 89 16.92 37.55 -10.44
C THR A 89 16.15 37.66 -9.13
N GLY A 90 16.44 38.66 -8.29
CA GLY A 90 15.93 38.75 -6.91
C GLY A 90 14.41 38.88 -6.76
N GLN A 91 13.67 39.02 -7.86
CA GLN A 91 12.20 38.99 -7.92
C GLN A 91 11.62 37.56 -7.82
N ILE A 92 12.37 36.56 -8.27
CA ILE A 92 11.84 35.25 -8.64
C ILE A 92 11.62 34.40 -7.39
N LYS A 93 10.38 33.90 -7.24
CA LYS A 93 10.01 32.95 -6.17
C LYS A 93 10.15 31.49 -6.61
N ASN A 94 9.98 31.19 -7.89
CA ASN A 94 9.94 29.82 -8.40
C ASN A 94 11.06 29.63 -9.44
N PHE A 95 12.07 28.83 -9.12
CA PHE A 95 13.14 28.42 -10.05
C PHE A 95 12.97 26.97 -10.53
N SER A 96 11.78 26.37 -10.30
CA SER A 96 11.58 24.95 -10.54
C SER A 96 11.73 24.60 -12.03
N SER A 97 12.49 23.55 -12.31
CA SER A 97 12.79 23.02 -13.64
C SER A 97 13.45 24.00 -14.65
N LEU A 98 14.01 25.13 -14.20
CA LEU A 98 14.55 26.17 -15.08
C LEU A 98 15.62 25.65 -16.07
N PHE A 99 16.56 24.83 -15.62
CA PHE A 99 17.60 24.21 -16.46
C PHE A 99 17.40 22.70 -16.61
N LYS A 100 16.16 22.21 -16.48
CA LYS A 100 15.85 20.80 -16.64
C LYS A 100 16.15 20.34 -18.07
N ASP A 101 16.75 19.16 -18.18
CA ASP A 101 17.19 18.51 -19.43
C ASP A 101 18.24 19.30 -20.24
N GLN A 102 18.81 20.39 -19.68
CA GLN A 102 19.88 21.18 -20.31
C GLN A 102 21.25 20.51 -20.08
N THR A 103 21.48 19.38 -20.76
CA THR A 103 22.63 18.49 -20.52
C THR A 103 24.00 19.17 -20.56
N ASN A 104 24.17 20.20 -21.40
CA ASN A 104 25.41 20.96 -21.59
C ASN A 104 25.50 22.27 -20.77
N PHE A 105 24.49 22.59 -19.95
CA PHE A 105 24.47 23.84 -19.18
C PHE A 105 25.53 23.84 -18.08
N ASN A 106 26.43 24.82 -18.12
CA ASN A 106 27.44 25.05 -17.09
C ASN A 106 27.86 26.53 -17.01
N ALA A 107 26.89 27.44 -17.15
CA ALA A 107 27.09 28.89 -17.12
C ALA A 107 27.20 29.42 -15.67
N ASP A 108 28.10 30.39 -15.41
CA ASP A 108 28.22 30.98 -14.07
C ASP A 108 26.90 31.68 -13.67
N ILE A 109 26.42 31.30 -12.49
CA ILE A 109 25.19 31.79 -11.84
C ILE A 109 25.41 32.02 -10.34
N GLY A 110 26.66 32.03 -9.86
CA GLY A 110 26.97 32.25 -8.45
C GLY A 110 26.55 33.62 -7.95
N TYR A 111 26.47 34.61 -8.85
CA TYR A 111 26.02 35.98 -8.61
C TYR A 111 24.48 36.15 -8.51
N TRP A 112 23.70 35.07 -8.62
CA TRP A 112 22.24 35.13 -8.60
C TRP A 112 21.67 35.43 -7.21
N ASN A 113 20.82 36.45 -7.11
CA ASN A 113 20.06 36.73 -5.90
C ASN A 113 18.86 35.77 -5.83
N THR A 114 18.93 34.84 -4.89
CA THR A 114 17.94 33.78 -4.65
C THR A 114 17.10 34.00 -3.38
N SER A 115 17.31 35.10 -2.65
CA SER A 115 16.73 35.37 -1.32
C SER A 115 15.19 35.34 -1.22
N ARG A 116 14.47 35.52 -2.34
CA ARG A 116 12.99 35.42 -2.44
C ARG A 116 12.49 34.06 -2.96
N ALA A 117 13.37 33.13 -3.29
CA ALA A 117 13.00 31.81 -3.76
C ALA A 117 12.21 31.04 -2.70
N THR A 118 11.13 30.39 -3.13
CA THR A 118 10.30 29.48 -2.33
C THR A 118 10.36 28.03 -2.82
N THR A 119 10.77 27.80 -4.08
CA THR A 119 10.98 26.46 -4.65
C THR A 119 12.05 26.46 -5.75
N MET A 120 12.91 25.44 -5.73
CA MET A 120 13.95 25.17 -6.72
C MET A 120 13.84 23.71 -7.26
N SER A 121 12.66 23.09 -7.13
CA SER A 121 12.49 21.67 -7.47
C SER A 121 12.87 21.35 -8.92
N ARG A 122 13.66 20.29 -9.11
CA ARG A 122 14.18 19.82 -10.42
C ARG A 122 14.96 20.86 -11.25
N MET A 123 15.45 21.95 -10.64
CA MET A 123 16.08 23.07 -11.35
C MET A 123 17.20 22.65 -12.32
N PHE A 124 18.06 21.70 -11.95
CA PHE A 124 19.16 21.17 -12.75
C PHE A 124 18.99 19.68 -13.10
N MET A 125 17.76 19.16 -13.05
CA MET A 125 17.49 17.75 -13.34
C MET A 125 17.96 17.40 -14.78
N ASN A 126 18.78 16.36 -14.94
CA ASN A 126 19.47 15.97 -16.18
C ASN A 126 20.45 17.03 -16.76
N ALA A 127 20.80 18.10 -16.04
CA ALA A 127 21.86 19.03 -16.44
C ALA A 127 23.25 18.40 -16.19
N SER A 128 23.60 17.40 -17.00
CA SER A 128 24.72 16.48 -16.79
C SER A 128 26.11 17.14 -16.72
N SER A 129 26.28 18.34 -17.27
CA SER A 129 27.53 19.11 -17.25
C SER A 129 27.59 20.20 -16.17
N PHE A 130 26.53 20.42 -15.38
CA PHE A 130 26.45 21.52 -14.44
C PHE A 130 27.34 21.28 -13.19
N ASN A 131 28.24 22.23 -12.91
CA ASN A 131 29.15 22.22 -11.77
C ASN A 131 29.65 23.62 -11.38
N GLN A 132 28.80 24.66 -11.48
CA GLN A 132 29.17 26.04 -11.12
C GLN A 132 28.94 26.35 -9.64
N ASP A 133 29.79 27.21 -9.09
CA ASP A 133 29.73 27.61 -7.68
C ASP A 133 28.43 28.35 -7.37
N ILE A 134 27.67 27.80 -6.43
CA ILE A 134 26.38 28.30 -5.93
C ILE A 134 26.37 28.37 -4.39
N SER A 135 27.55 28.36 -3.76
CA SER A 135 27.74 28.44 -2.31
C SER A 135 27.15 29.71 -1.68
N ASN A 136 27.02 30.78 -2.46
CA ASN A 136 26.49 32.09 -2.05
C ASN A 136 24.95 32.21 -2.13
N TRP A 137 24.22 31.17 -2.51
CA TRP A 137 22.76 31.23 -2.65
C TRP A 137 22.01 31.22 -1.30
N GLU A 138 20.95 32.03 -1.21
CA GLU A 138 20.12 32.22 -0.02
C GLU A 138 18.86 31.34 -0.08
N LEU A 139 18.84 30.22 0.66
CA LEU A 139 17.72 29.26 0.66
C LEU A 139 16.74 29.42 1.84
N ASN A 140 16.90 30.44 2.69
CA ASN A 140 16.12 30.67 3.92
C ASN A 140 14.61 30.91 3.74
N ASN A 141 14.09 30.86 2.52
CA ASN A 141 12.66 30.92 2.18
C ASN A 141 12.18 29.73 1.32
N VAL A 142 13.08 28.84 0.91
CA VAL A 142 12.80 27.68 0.06
C VAL A 142 12.22 26.54 0.89
N THR A 143 11.10 25.97 0.43
CA THR A 143 10.45 24.81 1.07
C THR A 143 10.60 23.51 0.28
N ASN A 144 11.05 23.59 -0.99
CA ASN A 144 11.09 22.45 -1.90
C ASN A 144 12.31 22.48 -2.84
N ILE A 145 13.18 21.47 -2.70
CA ILE A 145 14.34 21.19 -3.55
C ILE A 145 14.31 19.76 -4.12
N ASN A 146 13.13 19.12 -4.17
CA ASN A 146 12.95 17.78 -4.74
C ASN A 146 13.63 17.65 -6.10
N GLY A 147 14.54 16.69 -6.25
CA GLY A 147 15.22 16.39 -7.51
C GLY A 147 16.10 17.51 -8.09
N MET A 148 16.49 18.53 -7.31
CA MET A 148 17.19 19.73 -7.81
C MET A 148 18.43 19.41 -8.65
N PHE A 149 19.25 18.43 -8.24
CA PHE A 149 20.43 17.94 -8.96
C PHE A 149 20.29 16.49 -9.41
N GLN A 150 19.05 16.04 -9.67
CA GLN A 150 18.83 14.67 -10.13
C GLN A 150 19.53 14.47 -11.48
N ASP A 151 20.38 13.43 -11.55
CA ASP A 151 21.13 13.01 -12.73
C ASP A 151 22.09 14.13 -13.27
N SER A 152 22.44 15.11 -12.44
CA SER A 152 23.50 16.12 -12.68
C SER A 152 24.88 15.49 -12.45
N LEU A 153 25.31 14.63 -13.38
CA LEU A 153 26.41 13.67 -13.22
C LEU A 153 27.71 14.22 -12.61
N VAL A 154 28.12 15.44 -13.01
CA VAL A 154 29.41 16.06 -12.60
C VAL A 154 29.30 17.09 -11.46
N PHE A 155 28.10 17.34 -10.92
CA PHE A 155 27.89 18.35 -9.88
C PHE A 155 28.56 17.93 -8.56
N ASN A 156 29.45 18.77 -8.04
CA ASN A 156 30.18 18.55 -6.79
C ASN A 156 30.65 19.86 -6.13
N GLN A 157 29.84 20.92 -6.16
CA GLN A 157 30.17 22.22 -5.55
C GLN A 157 29.70 22.30 -4.08
N ASP A 158 30.47 23.02 -3.26
CA ASP A 158 30.18 23.18 -1.83
C ASP A 158 28.87 23.94 -1.62
N ILE A 159 27.96 23.29 -0.90
CA ILE A 159 26.62 23.77 -0.52
C ILE A 159 26.38 23.60 0.98
N SER A 160 27.44 23.39 1.76
CA SER A 160 27.40 23.27 3.23
C SER A 160 26.92 24.55 3.93
N SER A 161 27.05 25.70 3.27
CA SER A 161 26.58 27.02 3.71
C SER A 161 25.06 27.23 3.61
N TRP A 162 24.35 26.38 2.88
CA TRP A 162 22.93 26.58 2.60
C TRP A 162 22.05 26.38 3.82
N ASN A 163 21.30 27.42 4.21
CA ASN A 163 20.25 27.30 5.22
C ASN A 163 18.99 26.66 4.61
N ILE A 164 18.79 25.37 4.89
CA ILE A 164 17.62 24.59 4.43
C ILE A 164 16.55 24.35 5.51
N SER A 165 16.58 25.03 6.66
CA SER A 165 15.68 24.77 7.80
C SER A 165 14.17 24.85 7.50
N LYS A 166 13.76 25.51 6.40
CA LYS A 166 12.35 25.55 5.94
C LYS A 166 12.01 24.50 4.88
N VAL A 167 12.97 23.70 4.40
CA VAL A 167 12.74 22.67 3.40
C VAL A 167 11.98 21.50 4.01
N THR A 168 10.83 21.19 3.43
CA THR A 168 10.03 20.01 3.78
C THR A 168 10.08 18.92 2.71
N ARG A 169 10.63 19.25 1.52
CA ARG A 169 10.68 18.37 0.34
C ARG A 169 12.09 18.29 -0.25
N LEU A 170 12.79 17.18 0.06
CA LEU A 170 14.21 16.89 -0.24
C LEU A 170 14.42 15.57 -1.02
N ASN A 171 13.35 15.01 -1.57
CA ASN A 171 13.35 13.69 -2.21
C ASN A 171 14.11 13.72 -3.54
N SER A 172 14.92 12.68 -3.79
CA SER A 172 15.72 12.52 -5.02
C SER A 172 16.71 13.65 -5.34
N THR A 173 16.99 14.58 -4.42
CA THR A 173 17.76 15.82 -4.71
C THR A 173 19.14 15.58 -5.33
N PHE A 174 19.86 14.52 -4.95
CA PHE A 174 21.15 14.12 -5.51
C PHE A 174 21.10 12.73 -6.18
N ARG A 175 19.90 12.25 -6.53
CA ARG A 175 19.73 10.98 -7.23
C ARG A 175 20.56 11.00 -8.52
N GLY A 176 21.51 10.09 -8.70
CA GLY A 176 22.34 10.01 -9.90
C GLY A 176 23.40 11.11 -10.05
N ALA A 177 23.57 12.00 -9.07
CA ALA A 177 24.67 12.97 -9.04
C ALA A 177 25.99 12.25 -8.74
N ALA A 178 26.55 11.56 -9.73
CA ALA A 178 27.60 10.56 -9.53
C ALA A 178 28.89 11.11 -8.90
N ALA A 179 29.27 12.36 -9.22
CA ALA A 179 30.45 13.03 -8.69
C ALA A 179 30.26 13.66 -7.29
N PHE A 180 29.02 13.80 -6.81
CA PHE A 180 28.71 14.58 -5.61
C PHE A 180 29.23 13.93 -4.32
N ASN A 181 30.06 14.64 -3.57
CA ASN A 181 30.64 14.22 -2.29
C ASN A 181 30.99 15.41 -1.37
N GLN A 182 30.03 16.31 -1.16
CA GLN A 182 30.21 17.48 -0.30
C GLN A 182 29.69 17.25 1.12
N ASN A 183 30.21 18.01 2.08
CA ASN A 183 29.80 17.91 3.48
C ASN A 183 28.41 18.54 3.67
N LEU A 184 27.44 17.73 4.09
CA LEU A 184 26.06 18.17 4.35
C LEU A 184 25.69 18.12 5.83
N ASN A 185 26.64 17.88 6.74
CA ASN A 185 26.36 17.70 8.16
C ASN A 185 25.88 18.98 8.87
N SER A 186 26.03 20.15 8.23
CA SER A 186 25.50 21.46 8.69
C SER A 186 24.02 21.70 8.35
N TRP A 187 23.40 20.83 7.55
CA TRP A 187 22.03 21.01 7.09
C TRP A 187 21.00 20.62 8.17
N ASP A 188 20.12 21.57 8.49
CA ASP A 188 18.94 21.33 9.33
C ASP A 188 17.81 20.69 8.49
N VAL A 189 17.57 19.39 8.74
CA VAL A 189 16.51 18.60 8.10
C VAL A 189 15.31 18.32 9.03
N SER A 190 15.21 19.01 10.17
CA SER A 190 14.18 18.77 11.21
C SER A 190 12.73 18.98 10.75
N ASN A 191 12.51 19.54 9.55
CA ASN A 191 11.19 19.72 8.92
C ASN A 191 10.96 18.80 7.70
N VAL A 192 11.88 17.88 7.41
CA VAL A 192 11.76 16.90 6.32
C VAL A 192 11.12 15.61 6.85
N THR A 193 10.06 15.14 6.19
CA THR A 193 9.37 13.89 6.58
C THR A 193 9.74 12.67 5.73
N ARG A 194 10.44 12.86 4.59
CA ARG A 194 10.88 11.77 3.70
C ARG A 194 12.23 12.07 3.05
N LEU A 195 13.12 11.07 3.05
CA LEU A 195 14.44 11.11 2.40
C LEU A 195 14.47 10.20 1.15
N ASP A 196 13.32 10.01 0.49
CA ASP A 196 13.18 8.99 -0.55
C ASP A 196 14.11 9.26 -1.74
N ARG A 197 14.97 8.28 -2.03
CA ARG A 197 15.94 8.29 -3.14
C ARG A 197 16.95 9.44 -3.13
N THR A 198 17.12 10.19 -2.04
CA THR A 198 17.91 11.44 -2.01
C THR A 198 19.34 11.27 -2.56
N PHE A 199 20.02 10.18 -2.25
CA PHE A 199 21.37 9.83 -2.75
C PHE A 199 21.37 8.54 -3.61
N LEU A 200 20.22 8.14 -4.18
CA LEU A 200 20.10 6.95 -5.04
C LEU A 200 21.06 7.08 -6.23
N LYS A 201 22.04 6.18 -6.35
CA LYS A 201 23.15 6.23 -7.32
C LYS A 201 24.06 7.47 -7.24
N ALA A 202 24.15 8.17 -6.11
CA ALA A 202 25.22 9.15 -5.88
C ALA A 202 26.54 8.40 -5.61
N ILE A 203 27.20 7.95 -6.67
CA ILE A 203 28.24 6.89 -6.61
C ILE A 203 29.37 7.22 -5.62
N ASN A 204 29.83 8.47 -5.60
CA ASN A 204 30.97 8.95 -4.81
C ASN A 204 30.59 9.56 -3.45
N PHE A 205 29.31 9.62 -3.09
CA PHE A 205 28.86 10.29 -1.86
C PHE A 205 29.28 9.50 -0.61
N ASN A 206 29.98 10.16 0.32
CA ASN A 206 30.53 9.59 1.54
C ASN A 206 30.69 10.62 2.68
N SER A 207 29.79 11.61 2.79
CA SER A 207 29.79 12.54 3.92
C SER A 207 29.16 11.92 5.16
N ASP A 208 29.70 12.24 6.35
CA ASP A 208 28.98 12.07 7.62
C ASP A 208 27.71 12.96 7.62
N LEU A 209 26.63 12.47 8.25
CA LEU A 209 25.31 13.11 8.37
C LEU A 209 24.76 13.01 9.81
N ASN A 210 25.63 12.80 10.80
CA ASN A 210 25.28 12.48 12.17
C ASN A 210 24.55 13.62 12.92
N SER A 211 24.60 14.85 12.40
CA SER A 211 23.92 16.03 12.96
C SER A 211 22.54 16.29 12.34
N TRP A 212 22.09 15.46 11.40
CA TRP A 212 20.74 15.54 10.84
C TRP A 212 19.70 15.07 11.86
N ASP A 213 18.78 15.96 12.24
CA ASP A 213 17.58 15.59 12.99
C ASP A 213 16.56 14.92 12.06
N VAL A 214 16.53 13.58 12.08
CA VAL A 214 15.60 12.76 11.29
C VAL A 214 14.39 12.28 12.11
N SER A 215 14.13 12.86 13.29
CA SER A 215 13.04 12.45 14.20
C SER A 215 11.64 12.47 13.59
N LYS A 216 11.41 13.23 12.51
CA LYS A 216 10.13 13.28 11.75
C LYS A 216 10.14 12.47 10.44
N VAL A 217 11.23 11.76 10.12
CA VAL A 217 11.39 11.04 8.84
C VAL A 217 10.68 9.68 8.90
N VAL A 218 9.57 9.56 8.16
CA VAL A 218 8.78 8.32 8.09
C VAL A 218 9.25 7.35 7.02
N SER A 219 10.06 7.78 6.04
CA SER A 219 10.53 6.94 4.94
C SER A 219 11.94 7.29 4.45
N MET A 220 12.75 6.24 4.27
CA MET A 220 14.09 6.27 3.68
C MET A 220 14.19 5.35 2.45
N HIS A 221 13.13 5.27 1.64
CA HIS A 221 13.05 4.33 0.52
C HIS A 221 14.14 4.61 -0.52
N ARG A 222 15.08 3.66 -0.68
CA ARG A 222 16.26 3.76 -1.57
C ARG A 222 17.17 4.98 -1.32
N THR A 223 17.20 5.57 -0.12
CA THR A 223 17.96 6.81 0.15
C THR A 223 19.43 6.73 -0.26
N PHE A 224 20.15 5.65 0.07
CA PHE A 224 21.56 5.42 -0.28
C PHE A 224 21.76 4.27 -1.29
N ALA A 225 20.69 3.78 -1.92
CA ALA A 225 20.80 2.65 -2.84
C ALA A 225 21.75 2.96 -4.00
N GLY A 226 22.74 2.10 -4.24
CA GLY A 226 23.76 2.30 -5.27
C GLY A 226 24.74 3.47 -5.02
N ALA A 227 24.73 4.11 -3.84
CA ALA A 227 25.79 5.03 -3.42
C ALA A 227 27.03 4.20 -3.02
N LYS A 228 27.81 3.78 -4.03
CA LYS A 228 28.79 2.67 -3.90
C LYS A 228 29.85 2.93 -2.82
N THR A 229 30.24 4.19 -2.60
CA THR A 229 31.24 4.59 -1.60
C THR A 229 30.67 5.01 -0.25
N PHE A 230 29.34 5.04 -0.07
CA PHE A 230 28.75 5.61 1.14
C PHE A 230 29.05 4.77 2.38
N ASN A 231 29.78 5.39 3.31
CA ASN A 231 30.10 4.90 4.65
C ASN A 231 30.18 6.11 5.60
N GLY A 232 29.27 7.08 5.44
CA GLY A 232 29.17 8.26 6.30
C GLY A 232 28.44 7.95 7.60
N ASN A 233 28.85 8.58 8.70
CA ASN A 233 28.27 8.38 10.02
C ASN A 233 26.81 8.83 10.09
N ILE A 234 25.93 7.91 10.50
CA ILE A 234 24.49 8.09 10.71
C ILE A 234 24.00 7.41 12.01
N SER A 235 24.93 7.07 12.92
CA SER A 235 24.60 6.30 14.12
C SER A 235 23.68 7.07 15.08
N SER A 236 23.85 8.39 15.20
CA SER A 236 23.07 9.26 16.12
C SER A 236 21.68 9.67 15.62
N TRP A 237 21.18 9.05 14.55
CA TRP A 237 19.83 9.33 14.04
C TRP A 237 18.75 8.77 14.98
N ASN A 238 17.78 9.61 15.36
CA ASN A 238 16.55 9.17 16.01
C ASN A 238 15.58 8.64 14.94
N THR A 239 15.30 7.33 14.99
CA THR A 239 14.50 6.62 13.97
C THR A 239 13.12 6.17 14.44
N GLU A 240 12.63 6.62 15.60
CA GLU A 240 11.32 6.20 16.17
C GLU A 240 10.11 6.45 15.24
N SER A 241 10.16 7.52 14.44
CA SER A 241 9.12 7.84 13.44
C SER A 241 9.25 7.04 12.14
N LEU A 242 10.31 6.24 11.96
CA LEU A 242 10.59 5.57 10.70
C LEU A 242 9.62 4.40 10.46
N ARG A 243 8.96 4.38 9.31
CA ARG A 243 8.05 3.31 8.89
C ARG A 243 8.60 2.47 7.73
N SER A 244 9.64 2.93 7.02
CA SER A 244 10.16 2.20 5.84
C SER A 244 11.67 2.35 5.62
N LEU A 245 12.36 1.19 5.64
CA LEU A 245 13.77 0.98 5.28
C LEU A 245 13.93 0.23 3.94
N ARG A 246 12.88 0.23 3.09
CA ARG A 246 12.87 -0.51 1.82
C ARG A 246 14.04 -0.09 0.94
N ARG A 247 14.95 -1.04 0.65
CA ARG A 247 16.12 -0.86 -0.21
C ARG A 247 17.05 0.30 0.19
N THR A 248 17.02 0.79 1.44
CA THR A 248 17.73 2.02 1.85
C THR A 248 19.22 1.99 1.52
N PHE A 249 19.90 0.86 1.70
CA PHE A 249 21.31 0.63 1.42
C PHE A 249 21.55 -0.38 0.27
N ASP A 250 20.57 -0.63 -0.60
CA ASP A 250 20.67 -1.64 -1.68
C ASP A 250 21.79 -1.26 -2.68
N GLY A 251 22.92 -1.95 -2.62
CA GLY A 251 24.12 -1.66 -3.41
C GLY A 251 25.01 -0.54 -2.88
N ALA A 252 24.81 -0.07 -1.63
CA ALA A 252 25.75 0.80 -0.92
C ALA A 252 26.97 -0.02 -0.47
N ARG A 253 27.86 -0.34 -1.42
CA ARG A 253 28.86 -1.43 -1.25
C ARG A 253 29.80 -1.22 -0.06
N ALA A 254 30.24 0.01 0.19
CA ALA A 254 31.16 0.34 1.28
C ALA A 254 30.49 0.59 2.66
N PHE A 255 29.16 0.51 2.76
CA PHE A 255 28.45 0.89 3.98
C PHE A 255 28.68 -0.12 5.10
N ASN A 256 29.30 0.32 6.19
CA ASN A 256 29.56 -0.50 7.37
C ASN A 256 29.59 0.33 8.67
N LYS A 257 28.68 1.31 8.81
CA LYS A 257 28.52 2.07 10.06
C LYS A 257 27.58 1.36 11.01
N ASP A 258 27.97 1.36 12.28
CA ASP A 258 27.13 0.87 13.37
C ASP A 258 25.82 1.69 13.44
N ILE A 259 24.73 0.94 13.43
CA ILE A 259 23.32 1.37 13.50
C ILE A 259 22.53 0.44 14.42
N SER A 260 23.23 -0.34 15.27
CA SER A 260 22.64 -1.26 16.26
C SER A 260 21.75 -0.54 17.28
N ASN A 261 21.94 0.76 17.43
CA ASN A 261 21.20 1.67 18.32
C ASN A 261 19.97 2.33 17.67
N TRP A 262 19.70 2.08 16.38
CA TRP A 262 18.50 2.59 15.71
C TRP A 262 17.24 1.93 16.29
N ASP A 263 16.26 2.75 16.66
CA ASP A 263 14.93 2.28 17.03
C ASP A 263 14.14 1.97 15.75
N VAL A 264 13.69 0.73 15.60
CA VAL A 264 13.06 0.24 14.35
C VAL A 264 11.76 -0.53 14.60
N ALA A 265 11.21 -0.49 15.81
CA ALA A 265 10.00 -1.23 16.20
C ALA A 265 8.81 -0.92 15.28
N GLU A 266 8.68 0.35 14.88
CA GLU A 266 7.61 0.86 14.03
C GLU A 266 7.86 0.67 12.50
N VAL A 267 9.02 0.14 12.10
CA VAL A 267 9.34 -0.03 10.68
C VAL A 267 8.51 -1.18 10.11
N THR A 268 7.68 -0.90 9.10
CA THR A 268 6.82 -1.90 8.44
C THR A 268 7.36 -2.40 7.10
N ASN A 269 8.50 -1.86 6.60
CA ASN A 269 9.16 -2.44 5.40
C ASN A 269 10.70 -2.43 5.42
N PHE A 270 11.32 -3.61 5.61
CA PHE A 270 12.77 -3.86 5.43
C PHE A 270 13.14 -4.60 4.13
N THR A 271 12.26 -4.61 3.11
CA THR A 271 12.53 -5.37 1.88
C THR A 271 13.81 -4.89 1.21
N ARG A 272 14.78 -5.80 1.01
CA ARG A 272 16.07 -5.55 0.35
C ARG A 272 16.93 -4.44 0.99
N THR A 273 16.76 -4.11 2.28
CA THR A 273 17.43 -2.97 2.95
C THR A 273 18.95 -2.92 2.72
N PHE A 274 19.66 -4.05 2.91
CA PHE A 274 21.11 -4.21 2.72
C PHE A 274 21.46 -5.15 1.56
N LYS A 275 20.55 -5.37 0.59
CA LYS A 275 20.89 -6.22 -0.58
C LYS A 275 22.14 -5.63 -1.26
N ASN A 276 23.16 -6.43 -1.53
CA ASN A 276 24.41 -5.98 -2.18
C ASN A 276 25.24 -4.91 -1.41
N ALA A 277 24.97 -4.62 -0.14
CA ALA A 277 25.83 -3.76 0.70
C ALA A 277 27.08 -4.53 1.14
N LYS A 278 28.03 -4.74 0.21
CA LYS A 278 29.09 -5.78 0.26
C LYS A 278 29.95 -5.78 1.55
N ASP A 279 30.19 -4.63 2.16
CA ASP A 279 31.07 -4.49 3.33
C ASP A 279 30.29 -4.46 4.66
N PHE A 280 28.95 -4.58 4.65
CA PHE A 280 28.10 -4.45 5.85
C PHE A 280 28.17 -5.69 6.76
N ASP A 281 28.73 -5.52 7.95
CA ASP A 281 29.01 -6.59 8.92
C ASP A 281 28.71 -6.16 10.38
N GLN A 282 27.74 -5.25 10.58
CA GLN A 282 27.35 -4.75 11.89
C GLN A 282 26.40 -5.70 12.63
N ASN A 283 26.42 -5.66 13.97
CA ASN A 283 25.52 -6.49 14.77
C ASN A 283 24.16 -5.82 14.96
N LEU A 284 23.09 -6.41 14.43
CA LEU A 284 21.72 -5.90 14.51
C LEU A 284 20.81 -6.74 15.42
N THR A 285 21.36 -7.60 16.28
CA THR A 285 20.56 -8.45 17.20
C THR A 285 19.76 -7.66 18.24
N SER A 286 20.04 -6.36 18.41
CA SER A 286 19.32 -5.42 19.29
C SER A 286 18.06 -4.81 18.68
N TRP A 287 17.86 -4.92 17.37
CA TRP A 287 16.69 -4.33 16.70
C TRP A 287 15.41 -5.07 17.07
N ASN A 288 14.43 -4.36 17.66
CA ASN A 288 13.09 -4.93 17.82
C ASN A 288 12.39 -5.00 16.46
N VAL A 289 12.07 -6.21 16.03
CA VAL A 289 11.33 -6.51 14.80
C VAL A 289 10.25 -7.58 15.04
N GLU A 290 9.75 -7.69 16.28
CA GLU A 290 8.86 -8.79 16.70
C GLU A 290 7.51 -8.86 15.97
N HIS A 291 7.06 -7.74 15.39
CA HIS A 291 5.87 -7.68 14.53
C HIS A 291 6.05 -8.41 13.18
N TYR A 292 7.25 -8.87 12.84
CA TYR A 292 7.52 -9.62 11.60
C TYR A 292 7.42 -11.12 11.76
N ALA A 293 6.43 -11.71 11.09
CA ALA A 293 6.24 -13.16 11.01
C ALA A 293 7.41 -13.93 10.35
N GLN A 294 8.27 -13.27 9.56
CA GLN A 294 9.37 -13.89 8.82
C GLN A 294 10.43 -12.86 8.38
N THR A 295 11.64 -13.33 8.05
CA THR A 295 12.73 -12.48 7.52
C THR A 295 12.29 -11.76 6.22
N PRO A 296 12.36 -10.42 6.18
CA PRO A 296 12.02 -9.64 4.99
C PRO A 296 12.88 -10.01 3.77
N ILE A 297 12.24 -10.05 2.60
CA ILE A 297 12.84 -10.58 1.37
C ILE A 297 14.17 -9.87 1.06
N LEU A 298 15.25 -10.67 1.00
CA LEU A 298 16.61 -10.24 0.71
C LEU A 298 17.12 -9.12 1.63
N PHE A 299 16.68 -9.07 2.89
CA PHE A 299 17.07 -8.06 3.89
C PHE A 299 18.57 -7.77 3.90
N ALA A 300 19.40 -8.76 4.25
CA ALA A 300 20.86 -8.64 4.32
C ALA A 300 21.54 -9.98 3.96
N PRO A 301 21.58 -10.40 2.67
CA PRO A 301 21.94 -11.78 2.29
C PRO A 301 23.36 -12.24 2.63
N ILE A 302 24.26 -11.30 2.98
CA ILE A 302 25.65 -11.58 3.34
C ILE A 302 25.93 -11.48 4.84
N LEU A 303 25.00 -10.90 5.61
CA LEU A 303 25.18 -10.70 7.05
C LEU A 303 25.03 -12.05 7.76
N SER A 304 25.98 -12.41 8.62
CA SER A 304 25.93 -13.69 9.33
C SER A 304 24.69 -13.79 10.23
N SER A 305 24.10 -14.98 10.35
CA SER A 305 22.83 -15.18 11.07
C SER A 305 22.87 -14.75 12.54
N ASN A 306 24.05 -14.82 13.18
CA ASN A 306 24.29 -14.34 14.54
C ASN A 306 24.44 -12.81 14.68
N LYS A 307 24.32 -12.05 13.58
CA LYS A 307 24.33 -10.59 13.52
C LYS A 307 23.03 -10.01 12.92
N GLN A 308 22.17 -10.85 12.37
CA GLN A 308 20.86 -10.41 11.87
C GLN A 308 19.92 -10.11 13.06
N PRO A 309 18.94 -9.21 12.89
CA PRO A 309 17.79 -9.17 13.80
C PRO A 309 17.13 -10.56 13.83
N CYS A 310 16.53 -10.93 14.95
CA CYS A 310 15.77 -12.17 14.97
C CYS A 310 14.39 -11.93 14.34
N TRP A 311 14.07 -12.69 13.29
CA TRP A 311 12.82 -12.57 12.56
C TRP A 311 11.89 -13.76 12.81
N GLY A 312 10.60 -13.51 12.97
CA GLY A 312 9.57 -14.53 13.17
C GLY A 312 9.19 -14.74 14.64
N PHE A 313 7.92 -15.13 14.87
CA PHE A 313 7.37 -15.28 16.22
C PHE A 313 8.02 -16.38 17.08
N ASN A 314 8.76 -17.32 16.48
CA ASN A 314 9.32 -18.48 17.19
C ASN A 314 10.80 -18.31 17.54
N GLY A 315 11.06 -17.98 18.80
CA GLY A 315 12.40 -18.01 19.40
C GLY A 315 13.15 -16.67 19.41
N CYS A 316 12.52 -15.59 18.95
CA CYS A 316 13.13 -14.27 19.02
C CYS A 316 13.07 -13.69 20.43
N PRO A 317 14.16 -13.04 20.89
CA PRO A 317 14.16 -12.40 22.20
C PRO A 317 13.30 -11.13 22.09
N SER A 318 12.03 -11.22 22.48
CA SER A 318 11.22 -10.04 22.77
C SER A 318 11.64 -9.41 24.10
N GLY A 319 11.28 -8.14 24.31
CA GLY A 319 11.41 -7.49 25.62
C GLY A 319 10.62 -8.25 26.72
N PRO A 320 10.83 -7.93 28.00
CA PRO A 320 10.03 -8.49 29.06
C PRO A 320 8.61 -7.93 28.97
N ASN A 321 7.60 -8.79 28.86
CA ASN A 321 6.20 -8.40 28.83
C ASN A 321 5.62 -8.44 30.23
N LEU A 322 4.85 -7.42 30.63
CA LEU A 322 4.10 -7.42 31.88
C LEU A 322 2.97 -8.48 31.76
N THR A 323 3.04 -9.54 32.55
CA THR A 323 2.10 -10.67 32.51
C THR A 323 1.01 -10.57 33.57
N SER A 324 1.30 -9.95 34.71
CA SER A 324 0.29 -9.61 35.71
C SER A 324 0.78 -8.51 36.64
N THR A 325 -0.17 -7.85 37.27
CA THR A 325 0.05 -6.91 38.37
C THR A 325 -0.76 -7.35 39.58
N ASN A 326 -0.32 -6.95 40.76
CA ASN A 326 -1.14 -6.99 41.97
C ASN A 326 -0.97 -5.65 42.69
N PRO A 327 -1.99 -4.81 42.78
CA PRO A 327 -3.35 -5.01 42.25
C PRO A 327 -3.40 -5.15 40.73
N SER A 328 -4.41 -5.85 40.21
CA SER A 328 -4.69 -5.91 38.76
C SER A 328 -5.11 -4.54 38.24
N ASP A 329 -5.00 -4.31 36.93
CA ASP A 329 -5.63 -3.14 36.31
C ASP A 329 -7.16 -3.14 36.53
N ASN A 330 -7.74 -1.94 36.68
CA ASN A 330 -9.11 -1.65 37.10
C ASN A 330 -9.57 -2.37 38.39
N SER A 331 -8.65 -2.83 39.24
CA SER A 331 -9.05 -3.59 40.44
C SER A 331 -9.58 -2.72 41.56
N PHE A 332 -10.59 -3.23 42.24
CA PHE A 332 -11.37 -2.50 43.23
C PHE A 332 -11.23 -3.12 44.62
N GLY A 333 -11.41 -2.31 45.66
CA GLY A 333 -11.34 -2.75 47.05
C GLY A 333 -9.98 -3.24 47.56
N VAL A 334 -8.88 -2.76 46.97
CA VAL A 334 -7.50 -3.07 47.35
C VAL A 334 -7.22 -2.77 48.82
N ASN A 335 -6.54 -3.70 49.50
CA ASN A 335 -6.11 -3.52 50.89
C ASN A 335 -5.00 -2.45 50.99
N THR A 336 -5.19 -1.47 51.88
CA THR A 336 -4.28 -0.32 52.05
C THR A 336 -2.87 -0.66 52.54
N SER A 337 -2.67 -1.89 53.04
CA SER A 337 -1.38 -2.40 53.52
C SER A 337 -0.64 -3.28 52.50
N LEU A 338 -1.10 -3.31 51.24
CA LEU A 338 -0.53 -4.14 50.18
C LEU A 338 0.68 -3.45 49.49
N ASN A 339 1.75 -4.21 49.23
CA ASN A 339 2.81 -3.77 48.31
C ASN A 339 2.37 -4.01 46.87
N LEU A 340 2.56 -3.04 45.97
CA LEU A 340 2.28 -3.24 44.56
C LEU A 340 3.35 -4.16 43.95
N THR A 341 2.96 -5.12 43.12
CA THR A 341 3.92 -6.00 42.41
C THR A 341 3.64 -6.06 40.93
N LEU A 342 4.69 -5.92 40.12
CA LEU A 342 4.68 -6.07 38.67
C LEU A 342 5.39 -7.36 38.30
N THR A 343 4.73 -8.29 37.60
CA THR A 343 5.30 -9.58 37.21
C THR A 343 5.46 -9.66 35.70
N PHE A 344 6.65 -10.02 35.24
CA PHE A 344 6.99 -10.13 33.82
C PHE A 344 7.06 -11.58 33.34
N ASP A 345 7.00 -11.79 32.02
CA ASP A 345 7.16 -13.11 31.38
C ASP A 345 8.57 -13.71 31.56
N LYS A 346 9.58 -12.87 31.78
CA LYS A 346 11.01 -13.20 31.82
C LYS A 346 11.71 -12.57 33.02
N ASP A 347 12.92 -13.04 33.31
CA ASP A 347 13.78 -12.39 34.30
C ASP A 347 14.22 -11.01 33.80
N ILE A 348 14.13 -10.02 34.68
CA ILE A 348 14.33 -8.60 34.38
C ILE A 348 15.47 -8.00 35.19
N LYS A 349 15.96 -6.85 34.71
CA LYS A 349 16.92 -5.97 35.39
C LYS A 349 16.53 -4.51 35.19
N ALA A 350 17.09 -3.66 36.05
CA ALA A 350 17.24 -2.24 35.82
C ALA A 350 18.03 -1.98 34.51
N SER A 351 17.62 -0.98 33.73
CA SER A 351 18.37 -0.49 32.57
C SER A 351 19.65 0.23 32.99
N GLU A 352 20.52 0.55 32.03
CA GLU A 352 21.59 1.53 32.22
C GLU A 352 21.14 2.98 31.91
N THR A 353 19.95 3.16 31.33
CA THR A 353 19.35 4.47 31.10
C THR A 353 18.59 4.98 32.33
N SER A 354 18.67 6.29 32.58
CA SER A 354 17.98 6.94 33.70
C SER A 354 16.49 7.13 33.41
N GLY A 355 15.64 6.57 34.27
CA GLY A 355 14.19 6.77 34.22
C GLY A 355 13.49 6.42 35.54
N ASN A 356 12.16 6.53 35.56
CA ASN A 356 11.31 6.36 36.73
C ASN A 356 10.08 5.47 36.51
N ILE A 357 9.62 4.85 37.61
CA ILE A 357 8.23 4.38 37.79
C ILE A 357 7.55 5.36 38.76
N THR A 358 6.35 5.82 38.45
CA THR A 358 5.60 6.76 39.31
C THR A 358 4.20 6.24 39.63
N LEU A 359 3.82 6.35 40.90
CA LEU A 359 2.49 6.10 41.43
C LEU A 359 1.80 7.44 41.68
N HIS A 360 0.63 7.63 41.09
CA HIS A 360 -0.20 8.82 41.23
C HIS A 360 -1.58 8.46 41.77
N LYS A 361 -2.31 9.45 42.29
CA LYS A 361 -3.77 9.36 42.44
C LYS A 361 -4.48 9.75 41.14
N SER A 362 -5.78 9.50 41.05
CA SER A 362 -6.62 9.95 39.93
C SER A 362 -6.65 11.46 39.68
N ASP A 363 -6.29 12.29 40.67
CA ASP A 363 -6.11 13.75 40.55
C ASP A 363 -4.71 14.18 40.05
N ASP A 364 -3.97 13.23 39.48
CA ASP A 364 -2.58 13.31 39.01
C ASP A 364 -1.53 13.63 40.12
N THR A 365 -1.90 13.73 41.41
CA THR A 365 -0.93 13.95 42.49
C THR A 365 0.03 12.77 42.65
N LEU A 366 1.34 13.05 42.56
CA LEU A 366 2.40 12.07 42.75
C LEU A 366 2.42 11.57 44.20
N VAL A 367 2.17 10.27 44.38
CA VAL A 367 2.22 9.57 45.67
C VAL A 367 3.64 9.11 45.95
N LYS A 368 4.29 8.49 44.94
CA LYS A 368 5.65 7.95 45.09
C LYS A 368 6.34 7.78 43.74
N GLN A 369 7.65 7.97 43.73
CA GLN A 369 8.53 7.76 42.59
C GLN A 369 9.60 6.73 42.96
N TYR A 370 9.89 5.83 42.02
CA TYR A 370 10.93 4.81 42.13
C TYR A 370 11.90 5.01 40.96
N SER A 371 13.12 5.45 41.27
CA SER A 371 14.20 5.55 40.28
C SER A 371 14.84 4.18 40.06
N ASN A 372 15.52 4.03 38.92
CA ASN A 372 16.25 2.82 38.52
C ASN A 372 17.09 2.18 39.65
N ASP A 373 17.88 2.98 40.38
CA ASP A 373 18.74 2.53 41.50
C ASP A 373 17.97 2.00 42.73
N SER A 374 16.66 2.23 42.79
CA SER A 374 15.78 1.89 43.92
C SER A 374 14.78 0.76 43.62
N LEU A 375 14.79 0.20 42.40
CA LEU A 375 13.88 -0.87 42.00
C LEU A 375 14.22 -2.18 42.73
N ASN A 376 13.29 -2.65 43.57
CA ASN A 376 13.39 -3.95 44.23
C ASN A 376 12.96 -5.07 43.28
N ILE A 377 13.92 -5.59 42.52
CA ILE A 377 13.73 -6.63 41.50
C ILE A 377 14.15 -8.00 42.04
N SER A 378 13.27 -8.99 41.91
CA SER A 378 13.53 -10.40 42.26
C SER A 378 13.11 -11.32 41.11
N GLY A 379 14.06 -11.65 40.23
CA GLY A 379 13.81 -12.48 39.05
C GLY A 379 12.91 -11.78 38.05
N LYS A 380 11.63 -12.18 38.00
CA LYS A 380 10.60 -11.62 37.12
C LYS A 380 9.74 -10.52 37.75
N VAL A 381 9.90 -10.27 39.05
CA VAL A 381 8.96 -9.45 39.84
C VAL A 381 9.64 -8.18 40.33
N ILE A 382 8.98 -7.04 40.14
CA ILE A 382 9.29 -5.77 40.82
C ILE A 382 8.32 -5.60 41.99
N THR A 383 8.83 -5.28 43.18
CA THR A 383 8.00 -4.94 44.35
C THR A 383 8.13 -3.45 44.67
N LEU A 384 7.01 -2.73 44.64
CA LEU A 384 6.91 -1.29 44.83
C LEU A 384 6.13 -1.00 46.12
N PRO A 385 6.82 -0.74 47.26
CA PRO A 385 6.16 -0.51 48.54
C PRO A 385 5.51 0.88 48.60
N ALA A 386 4.19 0.92 48.67
CA ALA A 386 3.37 2.14 48.72
C ALA A 386 2.61 2.25 50.05
N GLU A 387 2.33 3.49 50.48
CA GLU A 387 1.41 3.77 51.58
C GLU A 387 0.08 4.23 50.96
N LEU A 388 -0.90 3.33 50.90
CA LEU A 388 -2.19 3.59 50.26
C LEU A 388 -3.22 4.10 51.30
N ILE A 389 -4.02 5.07 50.88
CA ILE A 389 -5.15 5.62 51.62
C ILE A 389 -6.44 4.89 51.21
N ALA A 390 -7.34 4.66 52.17
CA ALA A 390 -8.67 4.05 51.92
C ALA A 390 -9.57 5.00 51.12
N ASN A 391 -10.49 4.45 50.32
CA ASN A 391 -11.39 5.20 49.44
C ASN A 391 -10.63 6.19 48.54
N THR A 392 -9.60 5.72 47.84
CA THR A 392 -8.79 6.53 46.92
C THR A 392 -8.41 5.71 45.68
N ASP A 393 -8.49 6.33 44.51
CA ASP A 393 -8.07 5.73 43.23
C ASP A 393 -6.62 6.11 42.88
N TYR A 394 -5.90 5.18 42.27
CA TYR A 394 -4.49 5.30 41.90
C TYR A 394 -4.24 4.83 40.47
N TYR A 395 -3.19 5.35 39.84
CA TYR A 395 -2.63 4.83 38.60
C TYR A 395 -1.10 4.77 38.64
N LEU A 396 -0.50 3.90 37.83
CA LEU A 396 0.95 3.70 37.76
C LEU A 396 1.48 3.94 36.35
N LEU A 397 2.53 4.76 36.21
CA LEU A 397 3.27 4.96 34.97
C LEU A 397 4.67 4.35 35.07
N ILE A 398 5.16 3.82 33.95
CA ILE A 398 6.47 3.19 33.80
C ILE A 398 7.13 3.80 32.56
N GLU A 399 8.16 4.64 32.75
CA GLU A 399 8.86 5.23 31.61
C GLU A 399 9.44 4.12 30.68
N PRO A 400 9.32 4.26 29.34
CA PRO A 400 9.93 3.32 28.41
C PRO A 400 11.42 3.14 28.69
N LYS A 401 11.94 1.94 28.43
CA LYS A 401 13.37 1.60 28.55
C LYS A 401 13.94 1.51 29.97
N ILE A 402 13.22 1.86 31.05
CA ILE A 402 13.72 1.69 32.44
C ILE A 402 13.91 0.22 32.88
N ILE A 403 13.10 -0.70 32.35
CA ILE A 403 13.18 -2.15 32.63
C ILE A 403 13.73 -2.85 31.39
N GLU A 404 14.68 -3.76 31.58
CA GLU A 404 15.24 -4.62 30.53
C GLU A 404 15.13 -6.10 30.88
N SER A 405 15.07 -6.95 29.86
CA SER A 405 15.36 -8.38 30.01
C SER A 405 16.84 -8.61 30.31
N SER A 406 17.20 -9.81 30.77
CA SER A 406 18.60 -10.24 30.95
C SER A 406 19.47 -10.12 29.69
N ASN A 407 18.87 -10.06 28.50
CA ASN A 407 19.55 -9.88 27.21
C ASN A 407 19.67 -8.41 26.75
N GLY A 408 19.25 -7.44 27.57
CA GLY A 408 19.36 -6.00 27.28
C GLY A 408 18.25 -5.41 26.40
N ILE A 409 17.17 -6.15 26.18
CA ILE A 409 16.01 -5.65 25.40
C ILE A 409 15.00 -5.05 26.37
N SER A 410 14.66 -3.79 26.16
CA SER A 410 13.78 -2.96 26.98
C SER A 410 12.31 -3.39 26.97
N TYR A 411 11.62 -3.11 28.07
CA TYR A 411 10.16 -3.02 28.13
C TYR A 411 9.66 -1.74 27.44
N LYS A 412 8.49 -1.83 26.79
CA LYS A 412 7.83 -0.69 26.13
C LYS A 412 7.43 0.43 27.09
N GLY A 413 7.27 0.13 28.39
CA GLY A 413 6.73 1.06 29.38
C GLY A 413 5.19 1.04 29.47
N ILE A 414 4.68 1.89 30.36
CA ILE A 414 3.27 2.25 30.54
C ILE A 414 3.24 3.77 30.56
N THR A 415 2.71 4.38 29.50
CA THR A 415 2.69 5.84 29.31
C THR A 415 1.29 6.43 29.39
N ASP A 416 0.25 5.60 29.42
CA ASP A 416 -1.14 6.01 29.59
C ASP A 416 -1.61 5.67 31.01
N LYS A 417 -2.33 6.59 31.67
CA LYS A 417 -2.85 6.40 33.02
C LYS A 417 -4.01 5.39 33.11
N THR A 418 -4.57 4.99 31.97
CA THR A 418 -5.63 3.97 31.86
C THR A 418 -5.10 2.54 31.74
N GLU A 419 -3.81 2.34 31.42
CA GLU A 419 -3.20 1.01 31.25
C GLU A 419 -2.97 0.25 32.58
N LEU A 420 -2.95 0.94 33.74
CA LEU A 420 -2.78 0.32 35.06
C LEU A 420 -3.31 1.21 36.21
N ASN A 421 -4.54 0.96 36.66
CA ASN A 421 -5.22 1.71 37.72
C ASN A 421 -5.97 0.81 38.75
N PHE A 422 -6.26 1.32 39.96
CA PHE A 422 -6.98 0.59 41.03
C PHE A 422 -7.52 1.47 42.20
N SER A 423 -8.44 0.96 43.03
CA SER A 423 -9.04 1.66 44.21
C SER A 423 -9.15 0.81 45.50
N THR A 424 -9.46 1.40 46.66
CA THR A 424 -9.39 0.80 48.03
C THR A 424 -10.70 0.91 48.87
N TYR A 425 -11.00 -0.01 49.82
CA TYR A 425 -12.32 -0.11 50.53
C TYR A 425 -12.34 -0.33 52.07
N SER A 426 -13.57 -0.41 52.66
CA SER A 426 -13.94 -0.70 54.06
C SER A 426 -14.91 -1.90 54.25
N ASN A 427 -15.13 -2.38 55.48
CA ASN A 427 -15.97 -3.57 55.80
C ASN A 427 -17.49 -3.29 55.85
N ASP A 428 -18.31 -4.25 55.40
CA ASP A 428 -19.80 -4.25 55.44
C ASP A 428 -20.40 -5.39 56.30
N SER A 429 -21.68 -5.30 56.65
CA SER A 429 -22.46 -6.29 57.41
C SER A 429 -23.99 -6.27 57.14
N VAL A 430 -24.46 -5.72 56.02
CA VAL A 430 -25.87 -5.74 55.61
C VAL A 430 -26.09 -6.89 54.59
N ALA A 431 -27.31 -7.39 54.45
CA ALA A 431 -27.63 -8.45 53.49
C ALA A 431 -28.43 -7.89 52.30
N PRO A 432 -28.14 -8.33 51.06
CA PRO A 432 -28.74 -7.77 49.87
C PRO A 432 -30.24 -8.09 49.80
N VAL A 433 -31.05 -7.12 49.38
CA VAL A 433 -32.49 -7.26 49.12
C VAL A 433 -32.85 -6.78 47.72
N ILE A 434 -33.88 -7.36 47.10
CA ILE A 434 -34.32 -6.92 45.76
C ILE A 434 -34.96 -5.53 45.87
N THR A 435 -34.47 -4.58 45.07
CA THR A 435 -35.00 -3.22 44.95
C THR A 435 -35.91 -3.05 43.74
N SER A 436 -35.66 -3.78 42.65
CA SER A 436 -36.52 -3.84 41.46
C SER A 436 -36.29 -5.13 40.67
N GLN A 437 -37.27 -5.53 39.87
CA GLN A 437 -37.19 -6.72 39.02
C GLN A 437 -38.02 -6.52 37.74
N SER A 438 -37.53 -7.05 36.61
CA SER A 438 -38.14 -6.95 35.28
C SER A 438 -38.22 -8.36 34.66
N PRO A 439 -39.40 -8.87 34.27
CA PRO A 439 -40.73 -8.26 34.43
C PRO A 439 -41.07 -7.93 35.89
N GLU A 440 -41.97 -6.97 36.12
CA GLU A 440 -42.48 -6.72 37.48
C GLU A 440 -43.34 -7.90 37.99
N ASP A 441 -43.54 -8.03 39.30
CA ASP A 441 -44.45 -9.05 39.84
C ASP A 441 -45.91 -8.78 39.44
N ASN A 442 -46.57 -9.81 38.91
CA ASN A 442 -47.87 -9.79 38.24
C ASN A 442 -47.91 -9.01 36.91
N ALA A 443 -46.76 -8.72 36.28
CA ALA A 443 -46.74 -8.07 34.97
C ALA A 443 -47.54 -8.84 33.91
N THR A 444 -48.24 -8.12 33.05
CA THR A 444 -48.99 -8.66 31.90
C THR A 444 -48.45 -8.11 30.59
N ASP A 445 -48.66 -8.82 29.49
CA ASP A 445 -48.12 -8.48 28.15
C ASP A 445 -46.58 -8.47 28.05
N VAL A 446 -45.91 -9.30 28.85
CA VAL A 446 -44.46 -9.54 28.74
C VAL A 446 -44.11 -10.11 27.35
N SER A 447 -43.06 -9.57 26.71
CA SER A 447 -42.65 -10.03 25.38
C SER A 447 -41.95 -11.39 25.44
N THR A 448 -42.19 -12.23 24.43
CA THR A 448 -41.44 -13.48 24.18
C THR A 448 -40.26 -13.27 23.21
N SER A 449 -40.15 -12.09 22.60
CA SER A 449 -39.07 -11.74 21.65
C SER A 449 -37.70 -11.63 22.32
N ASP A 450 -37.67 -11.08 23.54
CA ASP A 450 -36.47 -10.98 24.37
C ASP A 450 -36.79 -11.49 25.78
N PRO A 451 -36.68 -12.80 26.01
CA PRO A 451 -37.19 -13.45 27.21
C PRO A 451 -36.09 -13.48 28.29
N THR A 452 -35.80 -12.35 28.90
CA THR A 452 -34.87 -12.20 30.03
C THR A 452 -35.61 -11.88 31.33
N VAL A 453 -34.96 -12.15 32.46
CA VAL A 453 -35.42 -11.77 33.80
C VAL A 453 -34.29 -11.05 34.50
N GLU A 454 -34.51 -9.79 34.84
CA GLU A 454 -33.55 -8.90 35.51
C GLU A 454 -33.98 -8.64 36.95
N ILE A 455 -33.01 -8.64 37.86
CA ILE A 455 -33.21 -8.43 39.29
C ILE A 455 -32.11 -7.52 39.79
N ILE A 456 -32.50 -6.38 40.36
CA ILE A 456 -31.60 -5.38 40.95
C ILE A 456 -31.69 -5.48 42.47
N PHE A 457 -30.53 -5.50 43.13
CA PHE A 457 -30.38 -5.59 44.58
C PHE A 457 -29.99 -4.23 45.20
N SER A 458 -30.13 -4.12 46.52
CA SER A 458 -29.82 -2.94 47.34
C SER A 458 -28.35 -2.50 47.35
N GLU A 459 -27.47 -3.41 46.94
CA GLU A 459 -26.02 -3.34 47.02
C GLU A 459 -25.41 -4.33 46.03
N ASN A 460 -24.10 -4.23 45.77
CA ASN A 460 -23.43 -5.14 44.86
C ASN A 460 -23.53 -6.60 45.34
N VAL A 461 -23.73 -7.52 44.40
CA VAL A 461 -23.92 -8.94 44.68
C VAL A 461 -22.99 -9.85 43.89
N VAL A 462 -22.70 -11.01 44.45
CA VAL A 462 -21.96 -12.09 43.78
C VAL A 462 -22.70 -13.43 43.89
N ARG A 463 -22.31 -14.38 43.03
CA ARG A 463 -22.94 -15.70 42.93
C ARG A 463 -22.66 -16.54 44.19
N GLY A 464 -23.71 -16.97 44.87
CA GLY A 464 -23.64 -17.85 46.04
C GLY A 464 -23.82 -19.34 45.69
N SER A 465 -24.31 -20.12 46.65
CA SER A 465 -24.57 -21.56 46.51
C SER A 465 -26.07 -21.86 46.50
N GLY A 466 -26.68 -21.97 45.32
CA GLY A 466 -28.10 -22.29 45.16
C GLY A 466 -28.52 -22.41 43.70
N ASN A 467 -29.83 -22.52 43.47
CA ASN A 467 -30.45 -22.54 42.14
C ASN A 467 -31.56 -21.48 42.04
N ILE A 468 -31.87 -21.08 40.81
CA ILE A 468 -33.07 -20.32 40.42
C ILE A 468 -33.94 -21.22 39.54
N SER A 469 -35.26 -21.18 39.65
CA SER A 469 -36.15 -22.11 38.94
C SER A 469 -37.41 -21.43 38.38
N LEU A 470 -37.71 -21.70 37.11
CA LEU A 470 -38.88 -21.20 36.38
C LEU A 470 -39.97 -22.26 36.29
N TYR A 471 -41.22 -21.88 36.57
CA TYR A 471 -42.39 -22.76 36.55
C TYR A 471 -43.56 -22.16 35.75
N ASN A 472 -44.42 -23.01 35.19
CA ASN A 472 -45.73 -22.59 34.69
C ASN A 472 -46.71 -22.38 35.85
N TYR A 473 -47.38 -21.22 35.88
CA TYR A 473 -48.22 -20.81 37.01
C TYR A 473 -49.51 -21.63 37.16
N SER A 474 -50.07 -22.10 36.05
CA SER A 474 -51.35 -22.83 36.03
C SER A 474 -51.23 -24.32 36.32
N THR A 475 -50.09 -24.92 36.00
CA THR A 475 -49.85 -26.38 36.13
C THR A 475 -48.83 -26.76 37.19
N ASP A 476 -48.13 -25.78 37.78
CA ASP A 476 -46.98 -25.96 38.68
C ASP A 476 -45.85 -26.85 38.08
N ALA A 477 -45.81 -26.94 36.74
CA ALA A 477 -44.78 -27.68 36.02
C ALA A 477 -43.47 -26.87 35.97
N LEU A 478 -42.36 -27.50 36.41
CA LEU A 478 -41.01 -26.95 36.25
C LEU A 478 -40.66 -26.86 34.76
N ILE A 479 -40.27 -25.67 34.31
CA ILE A 479 -39.81 -25.41 32.94
C ILE A 479 -38.29 -25.59 32.86
N ARG A 480 -37.54 -24.88 33.71
CA ARG A 480 -36.07 -24.99 33.79
C ARG A 480 -35.59 -24.63 35.20
N SER A 481 -34.45 -25.22 35.60
CA SER A 481 -33.72 -24.83 36.81
C SER A 481 -32.30 -24.45 36.41
N PHE A 482 -31.87 -23.29 36.86
CA PHE A 482 -30.60 -22.64 36.56
C PHE A 482 -29.69 -22.76 37.79
N ASN A 483 -28.50 -23.31 37.61
CA ASN A 483 -27.51 -23.43 38.67
C ASN A 483 -26.69 -22.14 38.73
N MET A 484 -26.52 -21.55 39.93
CA MET A 484 -25.74 -20.32 40.11
C MET A 484 -24.27 -20.44 39.67
N SER A 485 -23.72 -21.65 39.51
CA SER A 485 -22.39 -21.85 38.93
C SER A 485 -22.33 -21.75 37.40
N ASN A 486 -23.45 -21.65 36.69
CA ASN A 486 -23.45 -21.52 35.23
C ASN A 486 -23.41 -20.05 34.79
N THR A 487 -22.33 -19.66 34.10
CA THR A 487 -22.13 -18.29 33.63
C THR A 487 -22.76 -17.98 32.27
N THR A 488 -23.36 -18.96 31.57
CA THR A 488 -24.05 -18.71 30.28
C THR A 488 -25.52 -18.34 30.45
N ASP A 489 -26.19 -18.91 31.45
CA ASP A 489 -27.63 -18.66 31.69
C ASP A 489 -27.87 -17.46 32.62
N ILE A 490 -26.90 -17.13 33.48
CA ILE A 490 -27.03 -16.09 34.52
C ILE A 490 -25.81 -15.16 34.46
N SER A 491 -26.04 -13.86 34.22
CA SER A 491 -25.05 -12.79 34.41
C SER A 491 -25.28 -12.08 35.76
N VAL A 492 -24.19 -11.58 36.34
CA VAL A 492 -24.21 -10.76 37.56
C VAL A 492 -23.17 -9.66 37.38
N SER A 493 -23.55 -8.40 37.60
CA SER A 493 -22.71 -7.21 37.41
C SER A 493 -23.13 -6.12 38.39
N GLY A 494 -22.24 -5.72 39.30
CA GLY A 494 -22.58 -4.79 40.37
C GLY A 494 -23.74 -5.32 41.21
N ASN A 495 -24.81 -4.54 41.34
CA ASN A 495 -26.04 -4.93 42.04
C ASN A 495 -27.10 -5.58 41.13
N GLU A 496 -26.78 -5.87 39.87
CA GLU A 496 -27.74 -6.41 38.89
C GLU A 496 -27.47 -7.87 38.56
N MET A 497 -28.54 -8.65 38.39
CA MET A 497 -28.53 -10.03 37.93
C MET A 497 -29.50 -10.19 36.76
N SER A 498 -29.07 -10.81 35.66
CA SER A 498 -29.95 -11.17 34.54
C SER A 498 -29.93 -12.67 34.28
N ILE A 499 -31.09 -13.23 33.94
CA ILE A 499 -31.33 -14.66 33.70
C ILE A 499 -31.94 -14.82 32.31
N SER A 500 -31.28 -15.59 31.44
CA SER A 500 -31.78 -15.89 30.10
C SER A 500 -32.84 -17.00 30.15
N LEU A 501 -34.04 -16.73 29.63
CA LEU A 501 -35.09 -17.75 29.45
C LEU A 501 -35.04 -18.35 28.03
N ARG A 502 -33.84 -18.52 27.48
CA ARG A 502 -33.56 -19.33 26.29
C ARG A 502 -32.84 -20.62 26.68
N ASP A 503 -32.90 -21.63 25.83
CA ASP A 503 -32.00 -22.79 25.90
C ASP A 503 -30.72 -22.55 25.09
N SER A 504 -29.75 -23.42 25.27
CA SER A 504 -28.43 -23.46 24.62
C SER A 504 -28.45 -23.56 23.08
N ASP A 505 -29.59 -23.89 22.48
CA ASP A 505 -29.81 -23.87 21.02
C ASP A 505 -30.49 -22.58 20.51
N GLY A 506 -30.79 -21.63 21.40
CA GLY A 506 -31.44 -20.36 21.12
C GLY A 506 -32.98 -20.37 21.22
N SER A 507 -33.59 -21.54 21.43
CA SER A 507 -35.05 -21.67 21.60
C SER A 507 -35.57 -20.94 22.84
N VAL A 508 -36.80 -20.42 22.77
CA VAL A 508 -37.45 -19.67 23.86
C VAL A 508 -38.20 -20.61 24.80
N LEU A 509 -37.99 -20.47 26.12
CA LEU A 509 -38.58 -21.35 27.13
C LEU A 509 -40.01 -20.95 27.57
N ILE A 510 -40.49 -19.79 27.11
CA ILE A 510 -41.80 -19.22 27.44
C ILE A 510 -42.66 -19.03 26.18
N ASN A 511 -43.97 -19.26 26.30
CA ASN A 511 -44.93 -19.14 25.19
C ASN A 511 -45.79 -17.89 25.34
N ASP A 512 -46.31 -17.35 24.24
CA ASP A 512 -47.31 -16.26 24.22
C ASP A 512 -48.57 -16.60 25.04
N GLY A 513 -49.21 -15.59 25.60
CA GLY A 513 -50.46 -15.70 26.38
C GLY A 513 -50.40 -16.61 27.62
N THR A 514 -49.22 -16.87 28.19
CA THR A 514 -48.99 -17.85 29.26
C THR A 514 -48.38 -17.21 30.51
N GLN A 515 -48.79 -17.65 31.70
CA GLN A 515 -48.32 -17.15 33.01
C GLN A 515 -47.26 -18.08 33.65
N TYR A 516 -46.23 -17.48 34.24
CA TYR A 516 -45.06 -18.15 34.83
C TYR A 516 -44.71 -17.58 36.22
N TYR A 517 -43.94 -18.31 37.02
CA TYR A 517 -43.34 -17.81 38.28
C TYR A 517 -41.91 -18.31 38.50
N ILE A 518 -41.18 -17.60 39.37
CA ILE A 518 -39.76 -17.83 39.66
C ILE A 518 -39.55 -18.07 41.15
N LEU A 519 -38.68 -19.03 41.49
CA LEU A 519 -38.19 -19.30 42.84
C LEU A 519 -36.66 -19.17 42.88
N ILE A 520 -36.12 -18.59 43.96
CA ILE A 520 -34.68 -18.36 44.18
C ILE A 520 -34.29 -18.99 45.51
N SER A 521 -33.30 -19.88 45.53
CA SER A 521 -32.85 -20.52 46.78
C SER A 521 -32.20 -19.50 47.73
N THR A 522 -32.46 -19.61 49.04
CA THR A 522 -31.69 -18.87 50.06
C THR A 522 -30.19 -19.12 49.88
N GLY A 523 -29.39 -18.06 49.84
CA GLY A 523 -27.94 -18.16 49.60
C GLY A 523 -27.53 -18.43 48.14
N ALA A 524 -28.45 -18.40 47.17
CA ALA A 524 -28.09 -18.35 45.75
C ALA A 524 -27.35 -17.05 45.38
N VAL A 525 -27.60 -15.97 46.12
CA VAL A 525 -27.00 -14.64 45.94
C VAL A 525 -26.45 -14.16 47.28
N VAL A 526 -25.29 -13.52 47.29
CA VAL A 526 -24.66 -12.90 48.47
C VAL A 526 -24.12 -11.51 48.10
N ASP A 527 -23.81 -10.64 49.06
CA ASP A 527 -23.19 -9.33 48.83
C ASP A 527 -21.71 -9.42 48.36
N GLU A 528 -21.19 -8.31 47.82
CA GLU A 528 -19.78 -8.15 47.43
C GLU A 528 -18.91 -7.66 48.61
N ALA A 529 -18.85 -8.43 49.70
CA ALA A 529 -18.12 -8.06 50.92
C ALA A 529 -16.96 -9.01 51.28
N ALA A 530 -16.04 -8.56 52.14
CA ALA A 530 -14.95 -9.38 52.69
C ALA A 530 -15.43 -10.51 53.64
N SER A 531 -16.71 -10.55 53.99
CA SER A 531 -17.36 -11.61 54.75
C SER A 531 -18.86 -11.66 54.37
N PRO A 532 -19.22 -12.41 53.31
CA PRO A 532 -20.50 -12.17 52.65
C PRO A 532 -21.77 -12.55 53.43
N ASN A 533 -22.81 -11.73 53.27
CA ASN A 533 -24.16 -11.94 53.76
C ASN A 533 -25.09 -12.45 52.64
N SER A 534 -25.94 -13.42 52.95
CA SER A 534 -26.78 -14.09 51.95
C SER A 534 -28.15 -13.42 51.74
N PHE A 535 -28.58 -13.31 50.49
CA PHE A 535 -29.97 -13.02 50.14
C PHE A 535 -30.90 -14.13 50.68
N ALA A 536 -32.05 -13.70 51.23
CA ALA A 536 -33.04 -14.57 51.83
C ALA A 536 -33.68 -15.57 50.85
N GLY A 537 -33.75 -15.24 49.55
CA GLY A 537 -34.38 -16.07 48.51
C GLY A 537 -35.86 -15.75 48.27
N ILE A 538 -36.47 -16.49 47.34
CA ILE A 538 -37.89 -16.44 46.97
C ILE A 538 -38.42 -17.88 46.96
N ASP A 539 -39.33 -18.21 47.88
CA ASP A 539 -39.83 -19.58 48.10
C ASP A 539 -41.32 -19.77 47.77
N SER A 540 -42.01 -18.71 47.33
CA SER A 540 -43.45 -18.68 47.09
C SER A 540 -43.80 -18.21 45.67
N LYS A 541 -44.68 -18.96 44.99
CA LYS A 541 -45.09 -18.68 43.60
C LYS A 541 -45.89 -17.40 43.38
N ASN A 542 -46.35 -16.77 44.46
CA ASN A 542 -47.07 -15.49 44.43
C ASN A 542 -46.16 -14.28 44.74
N THR A 543 -44.84 -14.49 44.80
CA THR A 543 -43.85 -13.46 45.16
C THR A 543 -43.10 -12.92 43.95
N TYR A 544 -42.96 -13.74 42.90
CA TYR A 544 -42.51 -13.28 41.59
C TYR A 544 -43.14 -14.11 40.46
N ASN A 545 -44.11 -13.51 39.76
CA ASN A 545 -44.84 -14.11 38.64
C ASN A 545 -45.15 -13.09 37.52
N PHE A 546 -45.37 -13.55 36.28
CA PHE A 546 -45.70 -12.69 35.13
C PHE A 546 -46.45 -13.44 34.01
N THR A 547 -47.11 -12.70 33.10
CA THR A 547 -47.90 -13.21 31.96
C THR A 547 -47.45 -12.62 30.63
N THR A 548 -47.25 -13.45 29.62
CA THR A 548 -46.78 -13.04 28.29
C THR A 548 -47.89 -12.51 27.36
N LYS A 549 -47.50 -11.72 26.37
CA LYS A 549 -48.35 -11.04 25.38
C LYS A 549 -49.04 -11.99 24.40
N SER A 550 -50.13 -11.54 23.77
CA SER A 550 -50.78 -12.21 22.64
C SER A 550 -50.46 -11.54 21.29
N ALA A 551 -50.25 -12.32 20.23
CA ALA A 551 -49.81 -11.85 18.91
C ALA A 551 -50.82 -10.96 18.14
N SER A 552 -50.34 -10.04 17.29
CA SER A 552 -51.15 -9.10 16.48
C SER A 552 -50.55 -8.76 15.10
N CYS A 553 -51.39 -8.58 14.08
CA CYS A 553 -51.01 -8.41 12.67
C CYS A 553 -50.74 -6.96 12.20
N GLY A 554 -49.88 -6.22 12.91
CA GLY A 554 -49.40 -4.89 12.48
C GLY A 554 -50.40 -3.74 12.60
N SER A 555 -50.07 -2.59 11.98
CA SER A 555 -50.84 -1.34 12.10
C SER A 555 -50.97 -0.54 10.80
N ILE A 556 -52.14 0.05 10.55
CA ILE A 556 -52.41 0.99 9.46
C ILE A 556 -52.53 2.40 10.05
N SER A 557 -51.52 3.24 9.84
CA SER A 557 -51.41 4.59 10.43
C SER A 557 -51.05 5.67 9.40
N GLY A 558 -51.26 6.95 9.76
CA GLY A 558 -50.89 8.08 8.91
C GLY A 558 -51.21 9.45 9.54
N VAL A 559 -50.98 10.52 8.80
CA VAL A 559 -51.13 11.91 9.27
C VAL A 559 -51.99 12.74 8.30
N VAL A 560 -52.95 13.50 8.84
CA VAL A 560 -53.79 14.43 8.07
C VAL A 560 -53.33 15.87 8.31
N ARG A 561 -52.97 16.57 7.22
CA ARG A 561 -52.52 17.97 7.24
C ARG A 561 -53.38 18.86 6.32
N TYR A 562 -53.49 20.13 6.67
CA TYR A 562 -54.01 21.18 5.77
C TYR A 562 -52.99 21.50 4.67
N LYS A 563 -53.41 22.20 3.60
CA LYS A 563 -52.56 22.50 2.42
C LYS A 563 -51.33 23.38 2.76
N ASN A 564 -51.35 24.07 3.90
CA ASN A 564 -50.22 24.86 4.42
C ASN A 564 -49.28 24.06 5.34
N GLY A 565 -49.48 22.75 5.50
CA GLY A 565 -48.64 21.87 6.32
C GLY A 565 -49.12 21.65 7.76
N ASP A 566 -50.04 22.48 8.26
CA ASP A 566 -50.56 22.38 9.64
C ASP A 566 -51.30 21.05 9.88
N PRO A 567 -51.13 20.40 11.04
CA PRO A 567 -51.87 19.20 11.40
C PRO A 567 -53.37 19.45 11.58
N VAL A 568 -54.21 18.50 11.14
CA VAL A 568 -55.67 18.57 11.31
C VAL A 568 -56.08 17.77 12.54
N ASN A 569 -56.23 18.43 13.68
CA ASN A 569 -56.79 17.82 14.89
C ASN A 569 -58.30 17.56 14.74
N GLY A 570 -58.77 16.39 15.18
CA GLY A 570 -60.18 16.03 15.28
C GLY A 570 -60.86 15.64 13.95
N SER A 571 -60.12 15.44 12.86
CA SER A 571 -60.69 14.90 11.62
C SER A 571 -60.99 13.41 11.77
N THR A 572 -62.21 13.00 11.46
CA THR A 572 -62.63 11.59 11.50
C THR A 572 -62.00 10.81 10.33
N VAL A 573 -61.43 9.65 10.64
CA VAL A 573 -60.81 8.71 9.70
C VAL A 573 -61.43 7.33 9.92
N LYS A 574 -61.73 6.61 8.84
CA LYS A 574 -62.40 5.29 8.90
C LYS A 574 -61.59 4.22 8.20
N LEU A 575 -61.54 3.01 8.77
CA LEU A 575 -60.92 1.84 8.15
C LEU A 575 -61.99 0.87 7.67
N TYR A 576 -61.88 0.46 6.41
CA TYR A 576 -62.70 -0.55 5.76
C TYR A 576 -61.85 -1.76 5.36
N LYS A 577 -62.45 -2.95 5.35
CA LYS A 577 -61.92 -4.18 4.77
C LYS A 577 -62.99 -4.74 3.84
N ASP A 578 -62.65 -5.04 2.59
CA ASP A 578 -63.61 -5.55 1.58
C ASP A 578 -64.91 -4.71 1.54
N ASP A 579 -64.75 -3.39 1.49
CA ASP A 579 -65.79 -2.35 1.55
C ASP A 579 -66.70 -2.31 2.81
N SER A 580 -66.50 -3.21 3.77
CA SER A 580 -67.17 -3.19 5.09
C SER A 580 -66.39 -2.35 6.10
N LEU A 581 -67.08 -1.49 6.88
CA LEU A 581 -66.46 -0.65 7.90
C LEU A 581 -65.99 -1.51 9.08
N ILE A 582 -64.69 -1.51 9.37
CA ILE A 582 -64.09 -2.23 10.50
C ILE A 582 -64.06 -1.35 11.74
N THR A 583 -63.55 -0.12 11.63
CA THR A 583 -63.40 0.79 12.76
C THR A 583 -63.29 2.25 12.30
N THR A 584 -63.40 3.18 13.24
CA THR A 584 -63.32 4.63 13.02
C THR A 584 -62.53 5.26 14.16
N THR A 585 -61.65 6.20 13.82
CA THR A 585 -60.87 6.98 14.78
C THR A 585 -60.94 8.47 14.42
N THR A 586 -60.38 9.32 15.29
CA THR A 586 -60.15 10.73 15.02
C THR A 586 -58.67 11.04 15.13
N THR A 587 -58.21 11.91 14.24
CA THR A 587 -56.84 12.43 14.27
C THR A 587 -56.56 13.22 15.55
N ASN A 588 -55.38 13.02 16.12
CA ASN A 588 -54.96 13.69 17.37
C ASN A 588 -54.49 15.14 17.12
N SER A 589 -53.97 15.81 18.16
CA SER A 589 -53.47 17.21 18.11
C SER A 589 -52.42 17.48 17.03
N VAL A 590 -51.65 16.47 16.63
CA VAL A 590 -50.63 16.53 15.56
C VAL A 590 -51.08 15.87 14.24
N GLY A 591 -52.38 15.56 14.12
CA GLY A 591 -53.01 15.08 12.89
C GLY A 591 -52.90 13.58 12.65
N ASN A 592 -52.37 12.80 13.60
CA ASN A 592 -52.08 11.38 13.41
C ASN A 592 -53.32 10.51 13.66
N TYR A 593 -53.51 9.46 12.86
CA TYR A 593 -54.50 8.39 13.06
C TYR A 593 -53.82 7.02 12.98
N ASN A 594 -54.25 6.08 13.82
CA ASN A 594 -53.76 4.69 13.82
C ASN A 594 -54.94 3.71 13.86
N PHE A 595 -54.76 2.55 13.24
CA PHE A 595 -55.63 1.37 13.32
C PHE A 595 -54.78 0.10 13.47
N PHE A 596 -55.31 -0.93 14.13
CA PHE A 596 -54.60 -2.19 14.36
C PHE A 596 -55.44 -3.37 13.86
N PRO A 597 -55.21 -3.86 12.63
CA PRO A 597 -55.95 -4.99 12.06
C PRO A 597 -55.61 -6.30 12.77
N ASN A 598 -56.62 -7.14 12.99
CA ASN A 598 -56.48 -8.46 13.62
C ASN A 598 -56.41 -9.62 12.61
N SER A 599 -56.32 -9.33 11.30
CA SER A 599 -56.34 -10.33 10.24
C SER A 599 -55.86 -9.79 8.89
N ALA A 600 -55.17 -10.62 8.11
CA ALA A 600 -54.74 -10.35 6.74
C ALA A 600 -55.91 -10.02 5.78
N GLY A 601 -55.64 -9.27 4.70
CA GLY A 601 -56.63 -8.92 3.66
C GLY A 601 -56.42 -7.52 3.05
N THR A 602 -57.41 -7.05 2.27
CA THR A 602 -57.35 -5.74 1.59
C THR A 602 -58.14 -4.67 2.35
N PHE A 603 -57.48 -3.56 2.65
CA PHE A 603 -58.03 -2.45 3.42
C PHE A 603 -58.11 -1.14 2.63
N LYS A 604 -58.98 -0.25 3.11
CA LYS A 604 -59.24 1.08 2.53
C LYS A 604 -59.49 2.08 3.66
N VAL A 605 -58.88 3.26 3.61
CA VAL A 605 -59.05 4.34 4.59
C VAL A 605 -59.88 5.47 3.98
N GLU A 606 -60.91 5.98 4.68
CA GLU A 606 -61.70 7.17 4.29
C GLU A 606 -61.43 8.37 5.23
N PHE A 607 -61.20 9.54 4.66
CA PHE A 607 -61.05 10.81 5.39
C PHE A 607 -62.33 11.65 5.29
N ILE A 608 -63.00 11.87 6.42
CA ILE A 608 -64.24 12.65 6.49
C ILE A 608 -63.91 14.15 6.67
N LYS A 609 -64.55 14.99 5.87
CA LYS A 609 -64.36 16.44 5.90
C LYS A 609 -65.05 17.08 7.12
N LEU A 610 -64.28 17.75 7.97
CA LEU A 610 -64.77 18.62 9.04
C LEU A 610 -65.70 19.73 8.49
N ALA A 611 -66.87 19.89 9.11
CA ALA A 611 -67.85 20.89 8.73
C ALA A 611 -67.36 22.33 9.00
N GLY A 612 -67.68 23.26 8.08
CA GLY A 612 -67.52 24.71 8.30
C GLY A 612 -66.34 25.41 7.61
N LYS A 613 -65.31 24.72 7.11
CA LYS A 613 -64.16 25.38 6.43
C LYS A 613 -64.18 25.22 4.90
N ARG A 614 -64.06 26.33 4.16
CA ARG A 614 -63.88 26.40 2.69
C ARG A 614 -62.46 26.90 2.36
N GLY A 615 -61.60 26.04 1.84
CA GLY A 615 -60.34 26.43 1.18
C GLY A 615 -60.49 26.39 -0.35
N LYS A 616 -60.18 27.48 -1.04
CA LYS A 616 -60.02 27.51 -2.51
C LYS A 616 -58.53 27.30 -2.84
N GLY A 617 -58.23 26.47 -3.85
CA GLY A 617 -56.86 26.37 -4.39
C GLY A 617 -56.58 25.04 -5.07
N LYS A 618 -56.59 25.04 -6.41
CA LYS A 618 -56.42 23.90 -7.33
C LYS A 618 -55.44 22.81 -6.86
N VAL A 619 -55.83 21.57 -7.15
CA VAL A 619 -54.96 20.41 -7.40
C VAL A 619 -55.55 19.77 -8.66
N ASP A 620 -54.79 19.74 -9.75
CA ASP A 620 -55.10 18.95 -10.96
C ASP A 620 -54.48 17.55 -10.76
N LEU A 621 -55.00 16.39 -11.20
CA LEU A 621 -56.25 15.88 -11.82
C LEU A 621 -56.25 14.33 -11.57
N THR A 622 -57.27 13.49 -11.76
CA THR A 622 -58.67 13.58 -12.21
C THR A 622 -59.60 12.82 -11.24
N ASP A 623 -60.79 13.38 -10.95
CA ASP A 623 -62.12 12.70 -10.89
C ASP A 623 -63.07 13.37 -9.89
N GLY A 624 -64.19 13.89 -10.42
CA GLY A 624 -65.51 13.98 -9.76
C GLY A 624 -65.69 14.80 -8.45
N PRO A 625 -66.67 15.71 -8.37
CA PRO A 625 -67.10 16.25 -7.09
C PRO A 625 -67.97 15.22 -6.32
N VAL A 626 -67.37 14.48 -5.40
CA VAL A 626 -68.10 13.57 -4.49
C VAL A 626 -68.38 14.24 -3.13
N SER A 627 -69.57 13.95 -2.59
CA SER A 627 -70.05 14.44 -1.29
C SER A 627 -69.65 13.55 -0.09
N SER A 628 -68.96 12.44 -0.34
CA SER A 628 -68.28 11.56 0.63
C SER A 628 -66.76 11.81 0.63
N GLY A 629 -66.02 11.19 1.56
CA GLY A 629 -64.61 11.49 1.81
C GLY A 629 -63.64 11.12 0.69
N ARG A 630 -62.37 11.54 0.82
CA ARG A 630 -61.29 10.97 0.01
C ARG A 630 -60.89 9.61 0.57
N PHE A 631 -60.45 8.69 -0.29
CA PHE A 631 -60.02 7.36 0.10
C PHE A 631 -58.55 7.09 -0.26
N ILE A 632 -57.83 6.39 0.62
CA ILE A 632 -56.66 5.57 0.26
C ILE A 632 -57.17 4.13 0.11
N LYS A 633 -56.80 3.44 -0.98
CA LYS A 633 -57.33 2.11 -1.35
C LYS A 633 -56.19 1.10 -1.49
N ASN A 634 -56.56 -0.18 -1.56
CA ASN A 634 -55.65 -1.30 -1.87
C ASN A 634 -54.53 -1.55 -0.85
N ILE A 635 -54.72 -1.17 0.42
CA ILE A 635 -53.75 -1.47 1.49
C ILE A 635 -53.81 -2.98 1.76
N GLN A 636 -52.90 -3.76 1.18
CA GLN A 636 -52.86 -5.21 1.39
C GLN A 636 -51.97 -5.59 2.57
N ILE A 637 -52.53 -6.40 3.48
CA ILE A 637 -51.77 -7.11 4.52
C ILE A 637 -51.72 -8.58 4.11
N SER A 638 -50.51 -9.09 3.90
CA SER A 638 -50.22 -10.46 3.49
C SER A 638 -50.73 -11.52 4.48
N SER A 639 -50.90 -12.76 4.00
CA SER A 639 -51.44 -13.88 4.80
C SER A 639 -50.53 -14.36 5.94
N SER A 640 -49.25 -14.01 5.94
CA SER A 640 -48.31 -14.21 7.05
C SER A 640 -48.33 -13.07 8.08
N CYS A 641 -49.00 -11.96 7.78
CA CYS A 641 -48.96 -10.70 8.54
C CYS A 641 -47.58 -10.00 8.57
N GLU A 642 -46.64 -10.35 7.68
CA GLU A 642 -45.24 -9.86 7.70
C GLU A 642 -44.89 -8.87 6.56
N GLU A 643 -45.59 -8.90 5.43
CA GLU A 643 -45.34 -7.97 4.29
C GLU A 643 -46.57 -7.11 3.91
N ILE A 644 -46.31 -5.88 3.47
CA ILE A 644 -47.25 -4.92 2.88
C ILE A 644 -46.73 -4.51 1.50
N SER A 645 -47.47 -4.81 0.43
CA SER A 645 -47.03 -4.53 -0.96
C SER A 645 -47.63 -3.24 -1.54
N ASP A 646 -46.88 -2.15 -1.37
CA ASP A 646 -46.71 -0.96 -2.23
C ASP A 646 -47.93 -0.13 -2.74
N ILE A 647 -47.94 1.18 -2.40
CA ILE A 647 -47.81 2.34 -3.33
C ILE A 647 -48.12 3.67 -2.62
N ASP A 648 -47.36 4.70 -2.97
CA ASP A 648 -47.54 6.14 -2.65
C ASP A 648 -47.43 6.59 -1.18
N GLY A 649 -46.17 6.64 -0.71
CA GLY A 649 -45.68 7.83 -0.04
C GLY A 649 -45.85 7.92 1.48
N LEU A 650 -45.14 7.07 2.23
CA LEU A 650 -44.52 7.46 3.51
C LEU A 650 -43.39 6.49 3.86
N LEU A 651 -42.13 6.89 3.63
CA LEU A 651 -40.97 6.27 4.28
C LEU A 651 -40.24 7.38 5.05
N ILE A 652 -40.17 7.25 6.37
CA ILE A 652 -39.36 8.09 7.25
C ILE A 652 -38.68 7.10 8.21
N ASP A 653 -37.46 6.68 7.89
CA ASP A 653 -36.67 5.86 8.79
C ASP A 653 -35.85 6.78 9.72
N PRO A 654 -36.02 6.72 11.05
CA PRO A 654 -35.29 7.56 11.99
C PRO A 654 -33.91 6.98 12.37
N ALA A 655 -33.48 5.86 11.81
CA ALA A 655 -32.16 5.26 12.03
C ALA A 655 -31.28 5.32 10.77
N GLY A 656 -29.95 5.22 10.95
CA GLY A 656 -29.01 5.02 9.86
C GLY A 656 -28.90 3.53 9.57
N VAL A 657 -28.78 3.15 8.31
CA VAL A 657 -28.64 1.75 7.89
C VAL A 657 -27.34 1.58 7.11
N ILE A 658 -26.57 0.54 7.45
CA ILE A 658 -25.47 0.06 6.63
C ILE A 658 -25.98 -1.12 5.80
N TYR A 659 -25.82 -1.01 4.49
CA TYR A 659 -26.41 -1.94 3.53
C TYR A 659 -25.44 -2.26 2.39
N GLU A 660 -25.64 -3.41 1.74
CA GLU A 660 -24.91 -3.77 0.54
C GLU A 660 -25.36 -2.87 -0.62
N SER A 661 -24.45 -2.11 -1.24
CA SER A 661 -24.72 -1.08 -2.24
C SER A 661 -25.57 -1.59 -3.43
N SER A 662 -25.35 -2.86 -3.79
CA SER A 662 -25.95 -3.55 -4.94
C SER A 662 -27.36 -4.09 -4.66
N THR A 663 -27.57 -4.78 -3.53
CA THR A 663 -28.84 -5.45 -3.18
C THR A 663 -29.74 -4.62 -2.27
N ARG A 664 -29.18 -3.56 -1.66
CA ARG A 664 -29.80 -2.74 -0.60
C ARG A 664 -30.27 -3.54 0.61
N GLN A 665 -29.75 -4.75 0.79
CA GLN A 665 -29.96 -5.54 2.01
C GLN A 665 -29.08 -5.01 3.15
N PRO A 666 -29.57 -4.94 4.38
CA PRO A 666 -28.76 -4.50 5.51
C PRO A 666 -27.61 -5.48 5.80
N VAL A 667 -26.49 -4.98 6.33
CA VAL A 667 -25.32 -5.80 6.65
C VAL A 667 -25.05 -5.79 8.15
N SER A 668 -24.98 -6.99 8.73
CA SER A 668 -24.66 -7.25 10.14
C SER A 668 -23.16 -7.39 10.37
N GLY A 669 -22.69 -7.10 11.58
CA GLY A 669 -21.28 -7.20 11.97
C GLY A 669 -20.43 -6.03 11.47
N VAL A 670 -21.03 -4.90 11.11
CA VAL A 670 -20.33 -3.67 10.76
C VAL A 670 -20.11 -2.86 12.03
N THR A 671 -18.86 -2.55 12.36
CA THR A 671 -18.54 -1.70 13.52
C THR A 671 -18.57 -0.24 13.11
N VAL A 672 -19.44 0.56 13.72
CA VAL A 672 -19.52 2.02 13.58
C VAL A 672 -19.00 2.65 14.86
N LYS A 673 -18.16 3.68 14.77
CA LYS A 673 -17.69 4.45 15.93
C LYS A 673 -17.96 5.93 15.73
N LEU A 674 -18.34 6.64 16.80
CA LEU A 674 -18.48 8.09 16.81
C LEU A 674 -17.26 8.75 17.48
N LEU A 675 -16.65 9.69 16.76
CA LEU A 675 -15.52 10.48 17.22
C LEU A 675 -15.90 11.97 17.37
N TYR A 676 -15.18 12.67 18.24
CA TYR A 676 -15.14 14.12 18.39
C TYR A 676 -13.69 14.59 18.36
N GLU A 677 -13.38 15.55 17.48
CA GLU A 677 -12.02 16.04 17.17
C GLU A 677 -11.00 14.89 16.95
N GLY A 678 -11.45 13.79 16.34
CA GLY A 678 -10.63 12.61 16.01
C GLY A 678 -10.47 11.55 17.12
N SER A 679 -11.02 11.77 18.32
CA SER A 679 -11.02 10.80 19.43
C SER A 679 -12.42 10.24 19.68
N LEU A 680 -12.59 9.04 20.26
CA LEU A 680 -13.92 8.50 20.58
C LEU A 680 -14.74 9.48 21.44
N VAL A 681 -16.02 9.68 21.09
CA VAL A 681 -16.96 10.46 21.91
C VAL A 681 -17.12 9.81 23.27
N ASN A 682 -17.17 10.60 24.35
CA ASN A 682 -17.50 10.06 25.66
C ASN A 682 -18.95 9.58 25.68
N ASN A 683 -19.21 8.35 26.14
CA ASN A 683 -20.56 7.79 26.29
C ASN A 683 -21.47 8.67 27.16
N ASP A 684 -20.92 9.43 28.12
CA ASP A 684 -21.68 10.41 28.91
C ASP A 684 -22.39 11.46 28.05
N TRP A 685 -21.86 11.76 26.85
CA TRP A 685 -22.46 12.71 25.90
C TRP A 685 -23.57 12.08 25.05
N LEU A 686 -23.78 10.77 25.16
CA LEU A 686 -24.78 10.02 24.41
C LEU A 686 -26.00 9.72 25.28
N ASP A 687 -27.18 9.84 24.68
CA ASP A 687 -28.46 9.46 25.26
C ASP A 687 -28.61 7.94 25.26
N ASP A 688 -29.26 7.40 26.27
CA ASP A 688 -29.35 5.97 26.54
C ASP A 688 -30.13 5.25 25.41
N SER A 689 -30.93 6.02 24.65
CA SER A 689 -31.63 5.61 23.43
C SER A 689 -30.74 5.47 22.17
N GLY A 690 -29.49 5.94 22.24
CA GLY A 690 -28.52 5.94 21.14
C GLY A 690 -27.29 5.05 21.37
N GLY A 691 -27.27 4.25 22.44
CA GLY A 691 -26.18 3.31 22.71
C GLY A 691 -24.81 3.96 22.97
N ASN A 692 -23.76 3.16 22.83
CA ASN A 692 -22.38 3.57 23.06
C ASN A 692 -21.76 4.26 21.83
N ASN A 693 -20.62 4.92 22.05
CA ASN A 693 -19.75 5.50 21.03
C ASN A 693 -19.19 4.49 20.01
N VAL A 694 -19.37 3.19 20.23
CA VAL A 694 -19.10 2.10 19.30
C VAL A 694 -20.33 1.21 19.23
N HIS A 695 -20.79 0.94 18.02
CA HIS A 695 -22.00 0.18 17.72
C HIS A 695 -21.70 -0.87 16.65
N GLU A 696 -22.09 -2.13 16.86
CA GLU A 696 -21.99 -3.19 15.85
C GLU A 696 -23.38 -3.47 15.28
N THR A 697 -23.53 -3.43 13.95
CA THR A 697 -24.84 -3.54 13.31
C THR A 697 -25.44 -4.94 13.44
N GLY A 698 -26.74 -5.00 13.72
CA GLY A 698 -27.52 -6.25 13.69
C GLY A 698 -27.92 -6.67 12.27
N SER A 699 -28.78 -7.68 12.16
CA SER A 699 -29.33 -8.16 10.88
C SER A 699 -30.19 -7.12 10.13
N ASP A 700 -30.59 -6.06 10.80
CA ASP A 700 -31.28 -4.89 10.23
C ASP A 700 -30.32 -3.79 9.75
N GLY A 701 -29.01 -3.96 9.94
CA GLY A 701 -27.95 -3.03 9.55
C GLY A 701 -28.00 -1.69 10.29
N LYS A 702 -28.84 -1.55 11.32
CA LYS A 702 -29.14 -0.24 11.91
C LYS A 702 -28.10 0.25 12.90
N TYR A 703 -27.91 1.56 12.91
CA TYR A 703 -27.18 2.30 13.94
C TYR A 703 -27.74 3.74 14.08
N ASN A 704 -27.56 4.31 15.26
CA ASN A 704 -27.83 5.71 15.57
C ASN A 704 -26.95 6.10 16.75
N PHE A 705 -26.42 7.32 16.75
CA PHE A 705 -25.89 7.94 17.96
C PHE A 705 -26.80 9.12 18.31
N VAL A 706 -27.09 9.33 19.58
CA VAL A 706 -27.99 10.40 20.03
C VAL A 706 -27.24 11.24 21.05
N LEU A 707 -26.88 12.48 20.72
CA LEU A 707 -26.17 13.38 21.62
C LEU A 707 -27.11 14.02 22.64
N LYS A 708 -26.79 13.91 23.94
CA LYS A 708 -27.41 14.66 25.04
C LYS A 708 -27.04 16.15 24.92
N GLY A 709 -28.02 16.99 24.58
CA GLY A 709 -27.77 18.40 24.21
C GLY A 709 -27.33 19.35 25.34
N ASP A 710 -27.27 18.86 26.59
CA ASP A 710 -26.80 19.57 27.77
C ASP A 710 -25.35 19.23 28.19
N VAL A 711 -24.78 18.14 27.66
CA VAL A 711 -23.39 17.70 27.92
C VAL A 711 -22.53 17.59 26.66
N ALA A 712 -23.10 17.35 25.48
CA ALA A 712 -22.37 17.29 24.22
C ALA A 712 -21.75 18.65 23.85
N GLN A 713 -20.49 18.65 23.42
CA GLN A 713 -19.73 19.87 23.12
C GLN A 713 -19.86 20.31 21.66
N SER A 714 -19.73 21.62 21.39
CA SER A 714 -19.63 22.14 20.01
C SER A 714 -18.25 21.83 19.42
N GLY A 715 -18.19 21.35 18.18
CA GLY A 715 -16.95 21.01 17.49
C GLY A 715 -17.19 20.04 16.32
N ASN A 716 -16.11 19.46 15.81
CA ASN A 716 -16.16 18.47 14.73
C ASN A 716 -16.41 17.07 15.30
N TYR A 717 -17.49 16.45 14.87
CA TYR A 717 -17.78 15.04 15.10
C TYR A 717 -17.51 14.27 13.81
N SER A 718 -17.15 13.00 13.89
CA SER A 718 -17.05 12.14 12.71
C SER A 718 -17.41 10.71 13.03
N ILE A 719 -18.09 10.01 12.12
CA ILE A 719 -18.27 8.55 12.25
C ILE A 719 -17.19 7.80 11.48
N THR A 720 -16.70 6.70 12.05
CA THR A 720 -15.82 5.73 11.38
C THR A 720 -16.54 4.40 11.21
N VAL A 721 -16.48 3.79 10.02
CA VAL A 721 -17.14 2.50 9.76
C VAL A 721 -16.12 1.45 9.34
N ASP A 722 -16.05 0.35 10.08
CA ASP A 722 -15.22 -0.83 9.81
C ASP A 722 -16.11 -2.00 9.35
N PRO A 723 -15.96 -2.48 8.10
CA PRO A 723 -16.83 -3.51 7.52
C PRO A 723 -16.44 -4.93 7.94
N PRO A 724 -17.40 -5.88 7.99
CA PRO A 724 -17.13 -7.27 8.29
C PRO A 724 -16.31 -7.95 7.18
N LYS A 725 -15.78 -9.14 7.49
CA LYS A 725 -15.06 -9.96 6.52
C LYS A 725 -15.87 -10.17 5.24
N GLY A 726 -15.22 -9.96 4.10
CA GLY A 726 -15.85 -10.06 2.78
C GLY A 726 -16.46 -8.76 2.24
N TYR A 727 -16.46 -7.66 2.99
CA TYR A 727 -16.99 -6.36 2.55
C TYR A 727 -15.94 -5.23 2.58
N GLY A 728 -16.24 -4.11 1.91
CA GLY A 728 -15.43 -2.89 1.91
C GLY A 728 -16.11 -1.69 1.22
N PHE A 729 -15.41 -0.56 1.09
CA PHE A 729 -15.93 0.67 0.46
C PHE A 729 -15.34 0.94 -0.93
N GLU A 730 -16.18 1.14 -1.94
CA GLU A 730 -15.76 1.73 -3.22
C GLU A 730 -15.97 3.26 -3.24
N SER A 731 -14.89 4.01 -3.48
CA SER A 731 -14.89 5.48 -3.45
C SER A 731 -15.74 6.16 -4.54
N THR A 732 -16.32 5.40 -5.48
CA THR A 732 -17.11 5.90 -6.62
C THR A 732 -18.61 5.65 -6.47
N LYS A 733 -19.05 4.82 -5.52
CA LYS A 733 -20.45 4.45 -5.29
C LYS A 733 -21.08 5.12 -4.04
N ILE A 734 -20.28 5.77 -3.20
CA ILE A 734 -20.75 6.52 -2.04
C ILE A 734 -21.35 7.85 -2.53
N ILE A 735 -22.67 7.87 -2.70
CA ILE A 735 -23.42 9.10 -2.96
C ILE A 735 -23.63 9.81 -1.62
N SER A 736 -23.15 11.04 -1.48
CA SER A 736 -23.46 11.86 -0.30
C SER A 736 -24.95 12.24 -0.32
N GLU A 737 -25.77 11.53 0.43
CA GLU A 737 -27.13 11.97 0.70
C GLU A 737 -27.10 13.10 1.75
N ASN A 738 -27.66 14.26 1.40
CA ASN A 738 -27.78 15.39 2.31
C ASN A 738 -28.70 15.00 3.47
N GLY A 739 -28.13 14.65 4.62
CA GLY A 739 -28.89 14.38 5.84
C GLY A 739 -29.73 15.61 6.24
N ILE A 740 -31.05 15.42 6.40
CA ILE A 740 -31.93 16.47 6.89
C ILE A 740 -31.90 16.44 8.41
N PHE A 741 -31.25 17.44 9.03
CA PHE A 741 -31.44 17.73 10.44
C PHE A 741 -32.78 18.43 10.65
N THR A 742 -33.76 17.74 11.23
CA THR A 742 -34.98 18.35 11.75
C THR A 742 -34.81 18.65 13.25
N PRO A 743 -34.56 19.92 13.63
CA PRO A 743 -34.65 20.32 15.03
C PRO A 743 -36.12 20.44 15.43
N ASP A 744 -36.70 19.36 15.94
CA ASP A 744 -37.81 19.53 16.87
C ASP A 744 -37.25 20.08 18.20
N LEU A 745 -37.97 21.06 18.75
CA LEU A 745 -37.70 21.70 20.06
C LEU A 745 -36.51 22.68 20.14
N GLY A 746 -36.48 23.65 19.21
CA GLY A 746 -36.25 25.08 19.50
C GLY A 746 -35.02 25.52 20.32
N GLY A 747 -33.93 25.90 19.62
CA GLY A 747 -32.82 26.60 20.26
C GLY A 747 -31.51 26.59 19.46
N GLY A 748 -31.46 27.32 18.33
CA GLY A 748 -30.21 27.78 17.69
C GLY A 748 -29.05 26.78 17.51
N ALA A 749 -28.95 26.18 16.31
CA ALA A 749 -27.69 25.69 15.75
C ALA A 749 -27.65 26.05 14.25
N GLN A 750 -26.51 26.50 13.73
CA GLN A 750 -26.37 26.92 12.33
C GLN A 750 -25.48 25.96 11.51
N THR A 751 -26.00 25.55 10.35
CA THR A 751 -25.26 25.06 9.17
C THR A 751 -24.41 23.80 9.34
N ILE A 752 -24.97 22.65 8.94
CA ILE A 752 -24.16 21.47 8.60
C ILE A 752 -23.39 21.77 7.30
N GLN A 753 -22.06 21.74 7.37
CA GLN A 753 -21.20 21.63 6.19
C GLN A 753 -20.79 20.17 6.08
N ILE A 754 -21.33 19.43 5.09
CA ILE A 754 -20.73 18.16 4.68
C ILE A 754 -19.44 18.52 3.96
N GLN A 755 -18.31 18.21 4.56
CA GLN A 755 -17.01 18.37 3.93
C GLN A 755 -16.69 17.06 3.19
N GLU A 756 -16.60 17.13 1.85
CA GLU A 756 -16.15 16.00 1.02
C GLU A 756 -14.65 15.73 1.27
N ASP A 757 -14.34 15.04 2.37
CA ASP A 757 -13.06 14.37 2.55
C ASP A 757 -13.17 12.92 2.05
N ALA A 758 -13.52 12.76 0.77
CA ALA A 758 -13.31 11.49 0.08
C ALA A 758 -11.78 11.22 0.07
N PRO A 759 -11.26 10.17 0.75
CA PRO A 759 -9.82 10.04 0.91
C PRO A 759 -9.11 9.76 -0.41
N ASP A 760 -8.09 10.56 -0.70
CA ASP A 760 -7.27 10.45 -1.90
C ASP A 760 -6.45 9.15 -1.88
N SER A 761 -7.00 8.09 -2.48
CA SER A 761 -6.32 6.83 -2.84
C SER A 761 -5.73 5.95 -1.71
N GLY A 762 -6.58 5.09 -1.13
CA GLY A 762 -6.26 3.65 -1.06
C GLY A 762 -5.24 3.15 -0.04
N GLU A 763 -5.38 3.53 1.24
CA GLU A 763 -4.71 2.83 2.36
C GLU A 763 -5.61 2.58 3.60
N LEU A 764 -6.92 2.90 3.56
CA LEU A 764 -7.83 2.72 4.70
C LEU A 764 -9.01 1.79 4.38
N THR A 765 -9.26 0.85 5.30
CA THR A 765 -10.43 -0.05 5.34
C THR A 765 -11.67 0.62 5.95
N THR A 766 -11.52 1.84 6.44
CA THR A 766 -12.47 2.52 7.33
C THR A 766 -13.02 3.78 6.64
N TYR A 767 -14.35 3.91 6.56
CA TYR A 767 -15.00 5.10 6.00
C TYR A 767 -15.16 6.18 7.06
N HIS A 768 -14.85 7.44 6.74
CA HIS A 768 -14.99 8.60 7.61
C HIS A 768 -16.05 9.56 7.06
N LEU A 769 -16.94 10.06 7.92
CA LEU A 769 -17.88 11.13 7.58
C LEU A 769 -17.86 12.21 8.67
N ASN A 770 -17.47 13.43 8.28
CA ASN A 770 -17.27 14.58 9.17
C ASN A 770 -18.52 15.48 9.25
N PHE A 771 -18.81 15.96 10.46
CA PHE A 771 -19.92 16.87 10.79
C PHE A 771 -19.41 17.96 11.72
N ASN A 772 -19.84 19.23 11.53
CA ASN A 772 -19.55 20.30 12.49
C ASN A 772 -20.83 20.72 13.22
N PHE A 773 -20.80 20.70 14.55
CA PHE A 773 -21.93 21.04 15.41
C PHE A 773 -21.62 22.29 16.25
N THR A 774 -22.54 23.25 16.27
CA THR A 774 -22.47 24.45 17.12
C THR A 774 -23.77 24.61 17.90
N PHE A 775 -23.73 24.35 19.20
CA PHE A 775 -24.85 24.49 20.13
C PHE A 775 -24.93 25.95 20.63
N THR A 776 -26.06 26.64 20.48
CA THR A 776 -26.22 28.03 20.97
C THR A 776 -27.46 28.22 21.86
N GLY A 777 -27.23 28.68 23.10
CA GLY A 777 -28.30 29.06 24.03
C GLY A 777 -28.67 27.97 25.04
N VAL A 778 -27.85 27.80 26.08
CA VAL A 778 -28.13 26.89 27.20
C VAL A 778 -29.27 27.43 28.08
N SER A 779 -30.49 26.96 27.84
CA SER A 779 -31.54 26.89 28.86
C SER A 779 -32.54 25.76 28.57
N SER A 780 -32.58 24.77 29.47
CA SER A 780 -33.53 23.65 29.60
C SER A 780 -33.63 22.57 28.49
N THR A 781 -32.87 21.48 28.68
CA THR A 781 -33.37 20.09 28.84
C THR A 781 -34.23 19.39 27.75
N THR A 782 -34.34 19.86 26.50
CA THR A 782 -35.25 19.18 25.52
C THR A 782 -34.78 19.04 24.06
N SER A 783 -33.49 19.12 23.72
CA SER A 783 -33.04 18.89 22.34
C SER A 783 -31.84 17.95 22.28
N ASN A 784 -32.08 16.69 21.91
CA ASN A 784 -31.03 15.70 21.65
C ASN A 784 -30.69 15.69 20.15
N GLY A 785 -29.40 15.65 19.82
CA GLY A 785 -28.93 15.68 18.44
C GLY A 785 -28.69 14.27 17.90
N VAL A 786 -29.50 13.79 16.95
CA VAL A 786 -29.31 12.46 16.34
C VAL A 786 -28.27 12.52 15.22
N ILE A 787 -27.24 11.68 15.31
CA ILE A 787 -26.25 11.42 14.26
C ILE A 787 -26.50 10.03 13.69
N ASN A 788 -26.92 9.98 12.44
CA ASN A 788 -27.06 8.75 11.67
C ASN A 788 -26.87 9.02 10.17
N ASN A 789 -26.58 7.98 9.39
CA ASN A 789 -26.41 8.07 7.95
C ASN A 789 -26.65 6.71 7.27
N HIS A 790 -27.04 6.73 5.99
CA HIS A 790 -27.31 5.53 5.20
C HIS A 790 -26.07 5.17 4.36
N ILE A 791 -25.26 4.22 4.84
CA ILE A 791 -23.91 3.98 4.31
C ILE A 791 -23.87 2.71 3.45
N PRO A 792 -23.58 2.81 2.14
CA PRO A 792 -23.36 1.65 1.30
C PRO A 792 -21.99 1.02 1.56
N ILE A 793 -21.94 -0.31 1.60
CA ILE A 793 -20.71 -1.12 1.48
C ILE A 793 -20.85 -2.14 0.35
N ASP A 794 -19.74 -2.57 -0.23
CA ASP A 794 -19.68 -3.48 -1.36
C ASP A 794 -19.14 -4.85 -0.92
N SER A 795 -19.75 -5.93 -1.41
CA SER A 795 -19.20 -7.28 -1.27
C SER A 795 -17.99 -7.45 -2.16
N LYS A 796 -16.87 -7.92 -1.58
CA LYS A 796 -15.61 -8.17 -2.29
C LYS A 796 -15.78 -9.20 -3.41
N GLY A 797 -16.62 -10.22 -3.20
CA GLY A 797 -16.82 -11.31 -4.15
C GLY A 797 -15.57 -12.15 -4.43
N ASP A 798 -15.72 -13.21 -5.23
CA ASP A 798 -14.61 -14.08 -5.62
C ASP A 798 -13.74 -13.40 -6.71
N PRO A 799 -12.45 -13.10 -6.46
CA PRO A 799 -11.57 -12.45 -7.43
C PRO A 799 -11.22 -13.35 -8.62
N THR A 800 -11.45 -14.66 -8.54
CA THR A 800 -11.25 -15.61 -9.66
C THR A 800 -12.36 -15.58 -10.70
N LEU A 801 -13.46 -14.87 -10.41
CA LEU A 801 -14.54 -14.61 -11.37
C LEU A 801 -14.36 -13.27 -12.10
N LYS A 802 -13.30 -12.51 -11.81
CA LYS A 802 -13.08 -11.14 -12.31
C LYS A 802 -12.16 -11.13 -13.54
N PRO A 803 -12.65 -10.73 -14.74
CA PRO A 803 -11.88 -10.87 -15.99
C PRO A 803 -10.52 -10.15 -16.03
N ASP A 804 -10.40 -8.99 -15.37
CA ASP A 804 -9.15 -8.22 -15.30
C ASP A 804 -8.12 -8.84 -14.32
N VAL A 805 -8.55 -9.57 -13.29
CA VAL A 805 -7.65 -10.32 -12.39
C VAL A 805 -7.04 -11.51 -13.14
N LEU A 806 -7.87 -12.25 -13.88
CA LEU A 806 -7.42 -13.35 -14.74
C LEU A 806 -6.52 -12.83 -15.86
N GLY A 807 -6.93 -11.75 -16.54
CA GLY A 807 -6.17 -11.13 -17.62
C GLY A 807 -4.80 -10.59 -17.17
N LEU A 808 -4.68 -10.09 -15.93
CA LEU A 808 -3.40 -9.69 -15.37
C LEU A 808 -2.48 -10.89 -15.09
N ALA A 809 -3.05 -11.99 -14.59
CA ALA A 809 -2.27 -13.20 -14.31
C ALA A 809 -1.76 -13.90 -15.58
N GLU A 810 -2.60 -13.94 -16.61
CA GLU A 810 -2.20 -14.31 -17.98
C GLU A 810 -1.13 -13.36 -18.52
N ALA A 811 -1.29 -12.04 -18.39
CA ALA A 811 -0.33 -11.05 -18.89
C ALA A 811 1.09 -11.23 -18.33
N TRP A 812 1.24 -11.53 -17.03
CA TRP A 812 2.55 -11.88 -16.45
C TRP A 812 3.16 -13.13 -17.08
N THR A 813 2.31 -14.14 -17.33
CA THR A 813 2.69 -15.43 -17.92
C THR A 813 3.17 -15.23 -19.36
N ASP A 814 2.37 -14.54 -20.18
CA ASP A 814 2.65 -14.28 -21.60
C ASP A 814 3.87 -13.38 -21.78
N ALA A 815 4.02 -12.32 -20.99
CA ALA A 815 5.20 -11.45 -21.00
C ALA A 815 6.48 -12.24 -20.65
N SER A 816 6.40 -13.10 -19.64
CA SER A 816 7.53 -13.92 -19.20
C SER A 816 7.98 -14.91 -20.29
N ILE A 817 7.02 -15.51 -20.99
CA ILE A 817 7.29 -16.40 -22.13
C ILE A 817 7.86 -15.62 -23.32
N ARG A 818 7.31 -14.43 -23.66
CA ARG A 818 7.84 -13.59 -24.74
C ARG A 818 9.29 -13.16 -24.47
N PHE A 819 9.62 -12.70 -23.26
CA PHE A 819 11.00 -12.30 -22.94
C PHE A 819 11.96 -13.49 -23.00
N SER A 820 11.53 -14.68 -22.54
CA SER A 820 12.29 -15.92 -22.72
C SER A 820 12.54 -16.23 -24.20
N LYS A 821 11.53 -16.09 -25.06
CA LYS A 821 11.66 -16.32 -26.51
C LYS A 821 12.59 -15.29 -27.17
N ALA A 822 12.53 -14.01 -26.79
CA ALA A 822 13.39 -12.97 -27.36
C ALA A 822 14.90 -13.25 -27.18
N GLY A 823 15.30 -13.74 -25.99
CA GLY A 823 16.69 -14.14 -25.73
C GLY A 823 17.14 -15.37 -26.52
N LEU A 824 16.22 -16.31 -26.78
CA LEU A 824 16.47 -17.49 -27.64
C LEU A 824 16.57 -17.10 -29.11
N ASP A 825 15.57 -16.37 -29.61
CA ASP A 825 15.43 -16.05 -31.03
C ASP A 825 16.56 -15.16 -31.55
N ALA A 826 17.05 -14.19 -30.77
CA ALA A 826 18.20 -13.37 -31.16
C ALA A 826 19.47 -14.21 -31.42
N VAL A 827 19.76 -15.18 -30.54
CA VAL A 827 20.90 -16.10 -30.69
C VAL A 827 20.64 -17.11 -31.81
N ASN A 828 19.42 -17.63 -31.94
CA ASN A 828 19.02 -18.50 -33.06
C ASN A 828 19.26 -17.79 -34.41
N ARG A 829 18.80 -16.54 -34.57
CA ARG A 829 19.01 -15.69 -35.76
C ARG A 829 20.50 -15.51 -36.08
N ARG A 830 21.34 -15.26 -35.07
CA ARG A 830 22.81 -15.18 -35.23
C ARG A 830 23.42 -16.49 -35.74
N LEU A 831 23.02 -17.62 -35.17
CA LEU A 831 23.51 -18.95 -35.57
C LEU A 831 23.04 -19.32 -37.00
N GLU A 832 21.82 -18.96 -37.37
CA GLU A 832 21.33 -19.08 -38.75
C GLU A 832 22.11 -18.20 -39.73
N TRP A 833 22.42 -16.95 -39.37
CA TRP A 833 23.26 -16.07 -40.20
C TRP A 833 24.64 -16.71 -40.46
N LEU A 834 25.24 -17.33 -39.43
CA LEU A 834 26.48 -18.10 -39.59
C LEU A 834 26.27 -19.35 -40.49
N ALA A 835 25.13 -20.02 -40.39
CA ALA A 835 24.79 -21.17 -41.22
C ALA A 835 24.59 -20.80 -42.71
N ARG A 836 23.93 -19.67 -43.00
CA ARG A 836 23.70 -19.10 -44.33
C ARG A 836 24.99 -18.56 -44.99
N ASN A 837 26.08 -18.37 -44.25
CA ASN A 837 27.36 -17.83 -44.73
C ASN A 837 28.54 -18.83 -44.63
N LYS A 838 28.32 -20.09 -45.00
CA LYS A 838 29.39 -21.09 -45.18
C LYS A 838 30.18 -20.84 -46.48
N ARG A 839 31.47 -21.20 -46.52
CA ARG A 839 32.34 -21.18 -47.71
C ARG A 839 32.08 -22.39 -48.61
N SER A 840 32.58 -22.33 -49.84
CA SER A 840 32.53 -23.40 -50.86
C SER A 840 33.18 -24.73 -50.43
N ASP A 841 34.05 -24.73 -49.42
CA ASP A 841 34.64 -25.94 -48.83
C ASP A 841 33.79 -26.54 -47.68
N LYS A 842 32.52 -26.12 -47.56
CA LYS A 842 31.55 -26.43 -46.49
C LYS A 842 32.01 -26.02 -45.06
N LYS A 843 33.06 -25.22 -44.91
CA LYS A 843 33.50 -24.67 -43.62
C LYS A 843 32.94 -23.25 -43.44
N SER A 844 32.67 -22.80 -42.20
CA SER A 844 32.47 -21.36 -41.96
C SER A 844 33.83 -20.64 -42.00
N PHE A 845 33.84 -19.34 -42.30
CA PHE A 845 34.98 -18.52 -42.77
C PHE A 845 36.32 -18.50 -41.95
N GLN A 846 36.46 -19.25 -40.86
CA GLN A 846 37.18 -18.80 -39.66
C GLN A 846 37.97 -19.91 -38.85
N GLY A 847 38.15 -21.16 -39.31
CA GLY A 847 38.53 -22.33 -38.43
C GLY A 847 39.97 -22.39 -37.82
N ILE A 848 40.20 -23.13 -36.68
CA ILE A 848 41.49 -23.36 -35.94
C ILE A 848 41.40 -24.57 -34.87
N ASN A 849 42.37 -24.91 -33.93
CA ASN A 849 42.39 -26.06 -32.91
C ASN A 849 42.96 -25.81 -31.41
N PHE A 850 42.45 -26.44 -30.30
CA PHE A 850 42.04 -25.97 -28.88
C PHE A 850 43.00 -25.82 -27.62
N SER A 851 42.72 -24.86 -26.69
CA SER A 851 42.95 -24.82 -25.19
C SER A 851 42.28 -23.60 -24.45
N PHE A 852 42.11 -23.62 -23.10
CA PHE A 852 41.52 -22.57 -22.22
C PHE A 852 42.39 -22.26 -20.96
N SER A 853 42.01 -21.24 -20.16
CA SER A 853 42.77 -20.76 -18.98
C SER A 853 41.96 -20.58 -17.69
N ASN A 854 40.69 -21.02 -17.64
CA ASN A 854 39.80 -20.86 -16.48
C ASN A 854 39.43 -22.24 -15.89
N PRO A 855 39.78 -22.55 -14.63
CA PRO A 855 39.57 -23.88 -14.05
C PRO A 855 38.10 -24.30 -13.89
N THR A 856 37.18 -23.35 -13.69
CA THR A 856 35.75 -23.63 -13.53
C THR A 856 35.13 -23.99 -14.88
N LEU A 857 35.46 -23.23 -15.94
CA LEU A 857 35.03 -23.55 -17.30
C LEU A 857 35.66 -24.86 -17.80
N GLU A 858 36.91 -25.15 -17.42
CA GLU A 858 37.54 -26.44 -17.76
C GLU A 858 36.85 -27.62 -17.03
N LYS A 859 36.44 -27.45 -15.77
CA LYS A 859 35.64 -28.45 -15.05
C LYS A 859 34.21 -28.62 -15.59
N VAL A 860 33.53 -27.56 -16.01
CA VAL A 860 32.18 -27.68 -16.59
C VAL A 860 32.20 -28.42 -17.93
N PHE A 861 33.25 -28.23 -18.75
CA PHE A 861 33.34 -28.85 -20.08
C PHE A 861 34.06 -30.21 -20.13
N ASN A 862 34.97 -30.52 -19.19
CA ASN A 862 35.71 -31.79 -19.14
C ASN A 862 35.47 -32.62 -17.85
N GLY A 863 34.61 -32.16 -16.92
CA GLY A 863 34.54 -32.67 -15.54
C GLY A 863 33.62 -33.87 -15.29
N SER A 864 32.98 -34.45 -16.30
CA SER A 864 32.49 -35.83 -16.19
C SER A 864 33.44 -36.74 -16.97
N GLY A 865 33.99 -37.78 -16.31
CA GLY A 865 34.87 -38.78 -16.93
C GLY A 865 34.17 -39.69 -17.95
N LYS A 866 32.94 -39.34 -18.34
CA LYS A 866 32.08 -39.98 -19.33
C LYS A 866 32.07 -39.11 -20.58
N LYS A 867 32.20 -39.70 -21.77
CA LYS A 867 32.05 -38.92 -23.02
C LYS A 867 30.56 -38.59 -23.17
N PHE A 868 30.22 -37.53 -23.90
CA PHE A 868 28.81 -37.11 -24.10
C PHE A 868 27.89 -38.23 -24.65
N LYS A 869 28.47 -39.25 -25.32
CA LYS A 869 27.79 -40.47 -25.77
C LYS A 869 27.36 -41.44 -24.64
N ASP A 870 27.83 -41.22 -23.42
CA ASP A 870 27.68 -42.09 -22.24
C ASP A 870 26.72 -41.45 -21.19
N ILE A 871 26.04 -40.36 -21.57
CA ILE A 871 25.00 -39.67 -20.80
C ILE A 871 23.65 -40.25 -21.24
N GLU A 872 22.96 -40.95 -20.35
CA GLU A 872 21.58 -41.42 -20.62
C GLU A 872 20.59 -40.27 -20.46
N SER A 873 19.40 -40.34 -21.07
CA SER A 873 18.42 -39.24 -21.03
C SER A 873 18.02 -38.83 -19.61
N LYS A 874 17.97 -39.79 -18.68
CA LYS A 874 17.75 -39.55 -17.24
C LYS A 874 18.90 -38.81 -16.56
N ASP A 875 20.14 -38.94 -17.01
CA ASP A 875 21.29 -38.24 -16.41
C ASP A 875 21.24 -36.73 -16.73
N PHE A 876 20.81 -36.35 -17.94
CA PHE A 876 20.59 -34.93 -18.28
C PHE A 876 19.41 -34.34 -17.51
N GLU A 877 18.30 -35.08 -17.42
CA GLU A 877 17.12 -34.69 -16.65
C GLU A 877 17.42 -34.54 -15.14
N ASN A 878 18.23 -35.43 -14.57
CA ASN A 878 18.64 -35.39 -13.17
C ASN A 878 19.71 -34.33 -12.92
N TRP A 879 20.63 -34.09 -13.86
CA TRP A 879 21.58 -32.98 -13.81
C TRP A 879 20.86 -31.63 -13.88
N ALA A 880 19.85 -31.49 -14.74
CA ALA A 880 18.99 -30.32 -14.77
C ALA A 880 18.28 -30.15 -13.42
N ARG A 881 17.52 -31.16 -12.95
CA ARG A 881 16.80 -31.09 -11.66
C ARG A 881 17.71 -30.83 -10.45
N ALA A 882 18.95 -31.34 -10.45
CA ALA A 882 19.90 -31.14 -9.35
C ALA A 882 20.53 -29.73 -9.29
N ASN A 883 20.71 -29.05 -10.44
CA ASN A 883 21.30 -27.70 -10.49
C ASN A 883 20.23 -26.59 -10.54
N TRP A 884 18.99 -26.92 -10.90
CA TRP A 884 17.88 -25.97 -11.04
C TRP A 884 17.33 -25.47 -9.69
N ASN A 885 17.42 -26.31 -8.66
CA ASN A 885 17.01 -25.98 -7.29
C ASN A 885 18.17 -25.47 -6.43
N ASP A 886 19.38 -25.31 -7.00
CA ASP A 886 20.55 -24.84 -6.27
C ASP A 886 20.49 -23.31 -6.10
N GLU A 887 20.17 -22.86 -4.87
CA GLU A 887 20.18 -21.44 -4.51
C GLU A 887 21.52 -20.75 -4.79
N ARG A 888 22.62 -21.49 -4.89
CA ARG A 888 23.94 -20.93 -5.17
C ARG A 888 24.02 -20.34 -6.59
N LEU A 889 23.44 -21.00 -7.60
CA LEU A 889 23.36 -20.46 -8.96
C LEU A 889 22.44 -19.22 -9.02
N LYS A 890 21.39 -19.20 -8.21
CA LYS A 890 20.47 -18.06 -8.05
C LYS A 890 21.15 -16.86 -7.38
N ASN A 891 21.96 -17.09 -6.35
CA ASN A 891 22.72 -16.04 -5.65
C ASN A 891 23.90 -15.52 -6.48
N GLU A 892 24.66 -16.40 -7.15
CA GLU A 892 25.73 -16.01 -8.08
C GLU A 892 25.15 -15.23 -9.29
N SER A 893 23.97 -15.61 -9.80
CA SER A 893 23.31 -14.88 -10.90
C SER A 893 22.70 -13.55 -10.50
N ASP A 894 22.01 -13.43 -9.36
CA ASP A 894 21.50 -12.14 -8.86
C ASP A 894 22.66 -11.13 -8.69
N GLN A 895 23.84 -11.58 -8.22
CA GLN A 895 25.02 -10.74 -8.06
C GLN A 895 25.64 -10.32 -9.40
N ILE A 896 25.73 -11.23 -10.39
CA ILE A 896 26.19 -10.91 -11.75
C ILE A 896 25.22 -9.95 -12.46
N ILE A 897 23.90 -10.16 -12.32
CA ILE A 897 22.86 -9.32 -12.93
C ILE A 897 22.82 -7.93 -12.30
N ASP A 898 22.90 -7.82 -10.96
CA ASP A 898 22.96 -6.52 -10.28
C ASP A 898 24.29 -5.79 -10.59
N ASP A 899 25.43 -6.49 -10.72
CA ASP A 899 26.70 -5.88 -11.11
C ASP A 899 26.69 -5.41 -12.59
N LEU A 900 26.02 -6.13 -13.50
CA LEU A 900 25.76 -5.68 -14.88
C LEU A 900 24.78 -4.48 -14.92
N ARG A 901 23.61 -4.58 -14.28
CA ARG A 901 22.61 -3.49 -14.23
C ARG A 901 23.18 -2.18 -13.67
N ASN A 902 24.13 -2.26 -12.73
CA ASN A 902 24.77 -1.11 -12.09
C ASN A 902 26.10 -0.65 -12.74
N SER A 903 26.55 -1.29 -13.84
CA SER A 903 27.86 -0.99 -14.44
C SER A 903 27.93 -1.07 -15.97
N SER A 904 27.08 -1.84 -16.66
CA SER A 904 27.30 -2.15 -18.09
C SER A 904 26.36 -1.48 -19.07
N VAL A 905 25.13 -1.10 -18.71
CA VAL A 905 24.21 -0.49 -19.71
C VAL A 905 24.65 0.93 -20.06
N GLU A 906 24.88 1.82 -19.10
CA GLU A 906 25.37 3.19 -19.41
C GLU A 906 26.80 3.17 -19.97
N ILE A 907 27.72 2.40 -19.38
CA ILE A 907 29.13 2.40 -19.81
C ILE A 907 29.30 1.72 -21.18
N ALA A 908 28.67 0.57 -21.44
CA ALA A 908 28.82 -0.08 -22.75
C ALA A 908 28.14 0.73 -23.85
N PHE A 909 26.98 1.37 -23.61
CA PHE A 909 26.35 2.21 -24.62
C PHE A 909 27.05 3.56 -24.80
N ALA A 910 27.62 4.18 -23.75
CA ALA A 910 28.44 5.37 -23.90
C ALA A 910 29.71 5.07 -24.69
N GLU A 911 30.46 4.02 -24.31
CA GLU A 911 31.65 3.59 -25.04
C GLU A 911 31.33 3.13 -26.47
N LEU A 912 30.22 2.42 -26.71
CA LEU A 912 29.80 2.07 -28.08
C LEU A 912 29.39 3.32 -28.87
N ARG A 913 28.74 4.32 -28.25
CA ARG A 913 28.32 5.53 -28.97
C ARG A 913 29.51 6.40 -29.34
N GLU A 914 30.49 6.59 -28.46
CA GLU A 914 31.78 7.22 -28.79
C GLU A 914 32.54 6.41 -29.86
N LYS A 915 32.76 5.10 -29.65
CA LYS A 915 33.66 4.28 -30.47
C LYS A 915 33.05 3.73 -31.76
N THR A 916 31.78 4.00 -32.06
CA THR A 916 31.11 3.54 -33.30
C THR A 916 30.69 4.68 -34.22
N PHE A 917 30.59 5.92 -33.73
CA PHE A 917 30.07 7.06 -34.50
C PHE A 917 31.00 8.29 -34.56
N ASP A 918 32.15 8.26 -33.89
CA ASP A 918 33.22 9.26 -34.11
C ASP A 918 33.93 8.99 -35.47
N PRO A 919 34.02 9.99 -36.38
CA PRO A 919 34.70 9.83 -37.66
C PRO A 919 36.23 9.65 -37.57
N ASP A 920 36.89 10.00 -36.46
CA ASP A 920 38.37 10.04 -36.34
C ASP A 920 39.01 8.82 -35.65
N LEU A 921 38.63 7.61 -36.08
CA LEU A 921 39.20 6.36 -35.53
C LEU A 921 40.50 5.88 -36.23
N ASN A 922 41.63 6.51 -35.88
CA ASN A 922 42.92 5.80 -35.81
C ASN A 922 43.90 6.36 -34.75
N PRO A 923 43.68 6.08 -33.45
CA PRO A 923 44.72 6.20 -32.44
C PRO A 923 45.60 4.93 -32.44
N LYS A 924 46.54 4.85 -33.38
CA LYS A 924 47.70 3.94 -33.39
C LYS A 924 47.43 2.43 -33.43
N GLY A 925 46.82 1.93 -34.52
CA GLY A 925 47.29 0.68 -35.17
C GLY A 925 47.25 -0.65 -34.39
N GLY A 926 46.48 -0.78 -33.31
CA GLY A 926 46.28 -2.03 -32.56
C GLY A 926 45.00 -2.79 -32.98
N LYS A 927 45.01 -4.12 -32.95
CA LYS A 927 43.80 -4.94 -33.14
C LYS A 927 42.92 -4.92 -31.88
N LEU A 928 41.91 -4.05 -31.86
CA LEU A 928 41.06 -3.78 -30.69
C LEU A 928 40.34 -5.01 -30.07
N PHE A 929 39.95 -6.03 -30.84
CA PHE A 929 39.14 -7.17 -30.33
C PHE A 929 39.69 -8.58 -30.65
N GLY A 930 40.92 -8.70 -31.16
CA GLY A 930 41.52 -10.01 -31.48
C GLY A 930 40.78 -10.77 -32.59
N ASN A 931 40.14 -11.91 -32.24
CA ASN A 931 39.40 -12.79 -33.17
C ASN A 931 37.91 -12.97 -32.75
N TRP A 932 37.31 -11.98 -32.07
CA TRP A 932 35.89 -11.97 -31.71
C TRP A 932 35.05 -11.26 -32.78
N PHE A 933 33.83 -11.72 -33.00
CA PHE A 933 32.84 -11.14 -33.89
C PHE A 933 31.71 -10.54 -33.05
N LEU A 934 31.37 -9.28 -33.30
CA LEU A 934 30.30 -8.59 -32.57
C LEU A 934 29.02 -8.56 -33.41
N TRP A 935 27.87 -8.68 -32.76
CA TRP A 935 26.58 -8.57 -33.41
C TRP A 935 25.55 -7.94 -32.47
N THR A 936 24.56 -7.31 -33.07
CA THR A 936 23.43 -6.67 -32.39
C THR A 936 22.14 -7.08 -33.09
N ASP A 937 21.11 -7.36 -32.33
CA ASP A 937 19.82 -7.82 -32.82
C ASP A 937 18.71 -7.06 -32.09
N GLY A 938 17.81 -6.42 -32.84
CA GLY A 938 16.65 -5.70 -32.33
C GLY A 938 15.37 -6.29 -32.88
N GLU A 939 14.37 -6.46 -32.02
CA GLU A 939 13.09 -7.06 -32.36
C GLU A 939 11.95 -6.24 -31.75
N ILE A 940 11.00 -5.85 -32.60
CA ILE A 940 9.78 -5.14 -32.20
C ILE A 940 8.61 -6.08 -32.48
N VAL A 941 7.89 -6.47 -31.44
CA VAL A 941 6.63 -7.22 -31.53
C VAL A 941 5.49 -6.21 -31.45
N VAL A 942 4.55 -6.28 -32.39
CA VAL A 942 3.44 -5.31 -32.49
C VAL A 942 2.12 -6.08 -32.55
N GLY A 943 1.15 -5.66 -31.74
CA GLY A 943 -0.22 -6.17 -31.83
C GLY A 943 -0.34 -7.67 -31.61
N ASP A 944 0.36 -8.22 -30.61
CA ASP A 944 0.07 -9.57 -30.12
C ASP A 944 -1.23 -9.50 -29.29
N TYR A 945 -2.29 -10.12 -29.81
CA TYR A 945 -3.65 -10.07 -29.26
C TYR A 945 -4.08 -11.45 -28.73
N LYS A 946 -4.50 -11.49 -27.47
CA LYS A 946 -5.08 -12.67 -26.83
C LYS A 946 -6.53 -12.41 -26.45
N LYS A 947 -7.42 -13.32 -26.84
CA LYS A 947 -8.86 -13.26 -26.55
C LYS A 947 -9.28 -14.55 -25.85
N ASN A 948 -9.79 -14.41 -24.64
CA ASN A 948 -10.36 -15.49 -23.84
C ASN A 948 -11.88 -15.26 -23.69
N SER A 949 -12.64 -16.28 -23.28
CA SER A 949 -14.04 -16.16 -22.89
C SER A 949 -14.22 -15.79 -21.41
N THR A 950 -13.21 -16.00 -20.56
CA THR A 950 -13.28 -15.76 -19.11
C THR A 950 -12.36 -14.64 -18.61
N SER A 951 -11.26 -14.34 -19.31
CA SER A 951 -10.36 -13.22 -18.99
C SER A 951 -10.56 -12.03 -19.93
N SER A 952 -10.12 -10.86 -19.50
CA SER A 952 -10.15 -9.64 -20.32
C SER A 952 -9.17 -9.71 -21.48
N ASN A 953 -9.62 -9.28 -22.67
CA ASN A 953 -8.79 -9.21 -23.88
C ASN A 953 -7.49 -8.47 -23.62
N GLN A 954 -6.40 -8.97 -24.18
CA GLN A 954 -5.07 -8.37 -24.05
C GLN A 954 -4.57 -7.87 -25.40
N LYS A 955 -3.88 -6.74 -25.40
CA LYS A 955 -3.04 -6.27 -26.49
C LYS A 955 -1.64 -5.97 -25.95
N SER A 956 -0.62 -6.55 -26.54
CA SER A 956 0.78 -6.27 -26.18
C SER A 956 1.62 -5.77 -27.35
N ASP A 957 2.51 -4.84 -27.03
CA ASP A 957 3.59 -4.35 -27.88
C ASP A 957 4.90 -4.49 -27.07
N ALA A 958 6.00 -4.96 -27.69
CA ALA A 958 7.25 -5.24 -26.98
C ALA A 958 8.49 -4.85 -27.80
N LEU A 959 9.53 -4.35 -27.14
CA LEU A 959 10.84 -4.05 -27.74
C LEU A 959 11.91 -4.88 -27.04
N ASN A 960 12.67 -5.65 -27.83
CA ASN A 960 13.80 -6.46 -27.37
C ASN A 960 15.07 -6.03 -28.11
N LEU A 961 16.18 -5.96 -27.36
CA LEU A 961 17.49 -5.57 -27.87
C LEU A 961 18.57 -6.47 -27.28
N THR A 962 19.26 -7.19 -28.15
CA THR A 962 20.31 -8.15 -27.81
C THR A 962 21.65 -7.70 -28.36
N PHE A 963 22.68 -7.77 -27.50
CA PHE A 963 24.08 -7.62 -27.86
C PHE A 963 24.77 -8.94 -27.67
N GLY A 964 25.56 -9.38 -28.65
CA GLY A 964 26.33 -10.60 -28.51
C GLY A 964 27.72 -10.51 -29.11
N ALA A 965 28.57 -11.40 -28.61
CA ALA A 965 29.89 -11.62 -29.16
C ALA A 965 30.16 -13.13 -29.22
N ASP A 966 30.62 -13.61 -30.38
CA ASP A 966 31.14 -14.96 -30.50
C ASP A 966 32.59 -14.98 -30.97
N LYS A 967 33.29 -16.03 -30.53
CA LYS A 967 34.61 -16.39 -30.98
C LYS A 967 34.48 -17.71 -31.69
N LYS A 968 35.03 -17.81 -32.90
CA LYS A 968 35.15 -19.12 -33.50
C LYS A 968 36.18 -19.94 -32.73
N LEU A 969 35.70 -21.11 -32.34
CA LEU A 969 36.47 -22.10 -31.64
C LEU A 969 37.07 -23.08 -32.65
N LYS A 970 37.49 -24.18 -32.07
CA LYS A 970 38.67 -24.88 -32.48
C LYS A 970 38.18 -26.33 -32.72
N ASN A 971 38.31 -26.83 -33.96
CA ASN A 971 37.47 -27.85 -34.64
C ASN A 971 36.14 -27.37 -35.28
N ASN A 972 36.10 -26.12 -35.77
CA ASN A 972 34.92 -25.52 -36.44
C ASN A 972 33.70 -25.25 -35.53
N SER A 973 33.81 -25.48 -34.22
CA SER A 973 32.82 -25.07 -33.22
C SER A 973 32.78 -23.55 -33.00
N LEU A 974 31.74 -23.06 -32.32
CA LEU A 974 31.53 -21.67 -31.90
C LEU A 974 31.28 -21.61 -30.39
N LEU A 975 31.67 -20.51 -29.74
CA LEU A 975 31.20 -20.12 -28.40
C LEU A 975 30.98 -18.61 -28.41
N GLY A 976 29.86 -18.18 -27.86
CA GLY A 976 29.58 -16.77 -27.62
C GLY A 976 28.76 -16.56 -26.37
N PHE A 977 28.55 -15.28 -26.08
CA PHE A 977 27.69 -14.79 -25.03
C PHE A 977 26.78 -13.71 -25.61
N ALA A 978 25.57 -13.62 -25.08
CA ALA A 978 24.58 -12.61 -25.43
C ALA A 978 23.95 -12.01 -24.18
N PHE A 979 23.70 -10.72 -24.21
CA PHE A 979 22.93 -9.97 -23.21
C PHE A 979 21.69 -9.42 -23.91
N THR A 980 20.51 -9.67 -23.35
CA THR A 980 19.24 -9.20 -23.87
C THR A 980 18.57 -8.30 -22.85
N TYR A 981 18.19 -7.12 -23.30
CA TYR A 981 17.26 -6.22 -22.60
C TYR A 981 15.93 -6.24 -23.34
N GLY A 982 14.81 -6.22 -22.61
CA GLY A 982 13.49 -6.18 -23.20
C GLY A 982 12.50 -5.40 -22.35
N ASN A 983 11.47 -4.86 -22.98
CA ASN A 983 10.29 -4.37 -22.29
C ASN A 983 9.01 -4.82 -23.01
N ASP A 984 7.96 -5.05 -22.22
CA ASP A 984 6.59 -5.24 -22.71
C ASP A 984 5.72 -4.08 -22.20
N HIS A 985 4.80 -3.64 -23.07
CA HIS A 985 3.66 -2.82 -22.70
C HIS A 985 2.39 -3.56 -23.08
N ILE A 986 1.64 -4.04 -22.09
CA ILE A 986 0.40 -4.78 -22.26
C ILE A 986 -0.75 -3.96 -21.73
N LYS A 987 -1.82 -3.85 -22.53
CA LYS A 987 -3.12 -3.32 -22.13
C LYS A 987 -4.09 -4.49 -21.95
N ILE A 988 -4.83 -4.45 -20.87
CA ILE A 988 -5.75 -5.50 -20.43
C ILE A 988 -7.14 -4.85 -20.35
N GLY A 989 -8.14 -5.46 -20.99
CA GLY A 989 -9.51 -4.96 -20.99
C GLY A 989 -9.64 -3.56 -21.63
N SER A 990 -10.76 -2.89 -21.33
CA SER A 990 -11.05 -1.52 -21.78
C SER A 990 -10.84 -0.45 -20.70
N GLN A 991 -10.71 -0.84 -19.42
CA GLN A 991 -10.68 0.08 -18.27
C GLN A 991 -9.30 0.66 -17.95
N GLY A 992 -8.33 0.54 -18.86
CA GLY A 992 -6.99 1.09 -18.68
C GLY A 992 -6.02 0.23 -17.86
N SER A 993 -6.44 -0.98 -17.47
CA SER A 993 -5.57 -1.98 -16.86
C SER A 993 -4.37 -2.27 -17.77
N LYS A 994 -3.19 -2.42 -17.16
CA LYS A 994 -1.93 -2.56 -17.88
C LYS A 994 -0.85 -3.27 -17.07
N LEU A 995 0.03 -3.92 -17.82
CA LEU A 995 1.28 -4.49 -17.34
C LEU A 995 2.44 -3.88 -18.13
N ASN A 996 3.40 -3.28 -17.43
CA ASN A 996 4.69 -2.90 -17.99
C ASN A 996 5.78 -3.83 -17.44
N SER A 997 6.86 -4.04 -18.19
CA SER A 997 8.01 -4.81 -17.68
C SER A 997 9.36 -4.22 -18.10
N ASP A 998 10.37 -4.35 -17.23
CA ASP A 998 11.79 -4.09 -17.53
C ASP A 998 12.58 -5.40 -17.33
N ASN A 999 13.06 -5.99 -18.42
CA ASN A 999 13.54 -7.37 -18.46
C ASN A 999 15.01 -7.47 -18.90
N TYR A 1000 15.76 -8.37 -18.27
CA TYR A 1000 17.21 -8.50 -18.43
C TYR A 1000 17.60 -9.98 -18.45
N SER A 1001 18.42 -10.40 -19.40
CA SER A 1001 19.00 -11.74 -19.40
C SER A 1001 20.42 -11.79 -19.95
N VAL A 1002 21.14 -12.82 -19.56
CA VAL A 1002 22.44 -13.18 -20.11
C VAL A 1002 22.42 -14.66 -20.49
N SER A 1003 22.97 -14.99 -21.64
CA SER A 1003 23.08 -16.36 -22.12
C SER A 1003 24.45 -16.67 -22.71
N ILE A 1004 24.84 -17.92 -22.61
CA ILE A 1004 25.98 -18.51 -23.33
C ILE A 1004 25.44 -19.42 -24.43
N TYR A 1005 26.13 -19.43 -25.58
CA TYR A 1005 25.73 -20.26 -26.71
C TYR A 1005 26.92 -20.89 -27.41
N SER A 1006 26.71 -22.06 -28.00
CA SER A 1006 27.74 -22.84 -28.69
C SER A 1006 27.17 -23.57 -29.90
N SER A 1007 27.99 -23.73 -30.93
CA SER A 1007 27.69 -24.56 -32.10
C SER A 1007 28.77 -25.64 -32.22
N GLN A 1008 28.40 -26.91 -32.36
CA GLN A 1008 29.34 -28.04 -32.45
C GLN A 1008 28.95 -29.02 -33.57
N LYS A 1009 29.94 -29.61 -34.26
CA LYS A 1009 29.72 -30.71 -35.22
C LYS A 1009 30.44 -31.97 -34.73
N PHE A 1010 29.68 -32.89 -34.15
CA PHE A 1010 30.20 -34.18 -33.68
C PHE A 1010 30.39 -35.15 -34.86
N LYS A 1011 31.37 -36.07 -34.76
CA LYS A 1011 31.74 -36.97 -35.88
C LYS A 1011 30.71 -38.06 -36.23
N SER A 1012 29.62 -38.18 -35.48
CA SER A 1012 28.60 -39.23 -35.66
C SER A 1012 27.17 -38.74 -35.33
N PHE A 1013 26.96 -37.44 -35.25
CA PHE A 1013 25.69 -36.82 -34.87
C PHE A 1013 25.49 -35.52 -35.67
N LEU A 1014 24.25 -35.03 -35.77
CA LEU A 1014 23.94 -33.83 -36.53
C LEU A 1014 24.70 -32.60 -35.96
N PRO A 1015 25.06 -31.61 -36.80
CA PRO A 1015 25.43 -30.28 -36.31
C PRO A 1015 24.42 -29.79 -35.27
N THR A 1016 24.93 -29.46 -34.09
CA THR A 1016 24.13 -29.18 -32.89
C THR A 1016 24.48 -27.80 -32.37
N ASP A 1017 23.46 -26.96 -32.24
CA ASP A 1017 23.56 -25.66 -31.59
C ASP A 1017 22.91 -25.73 -30.19
N PHE A 1018 23.52 -25.09 -29.21
CA PHE A 1018 23.10 -25.08 -27.81
C PHE A 1018 23.12 -23.66 -27.25
N GLN A 1019 22.11 -23.32 -26.44
CA GLN A 1019 22.05 -22.09 -25.68
C GLN A 1019 21.55 -22.37 -24.26
N LEU A 1020 22.12 -21.67 -23.28
CA LEU A 1020 21.64 -21.63 -21.90
C LEU A 1020 21.72 -20.20 -21.38
N GLY A 1021 20.66 -19.72 -20.75
CA GLY A 1021 20.56 -18.37 -20.22
C GLY A 1021 19.77 -18.28 -18.92
N ILE A 1022 19.98 -17.15 -18.27
CA ILE A 1022 19.40 -16.75 -17.00
C ILE A 1022 18.93 -15.31 -17.11
N GLY A 1023 17.86 -14.94 -16.39
CA GLY A 1023 17.32 -13.60 -16.46
C GLY A 1023 16.47 -13.21 -15.27
N LYS A 1024 16.12 -11.91 -15.25
CA LYS A 1024 15.27 -11.27 -14.26
C LYS A 1024 14.30 -10.32 -14.96
N MET A 1025 13.07 -10.28 -14.47
CA MET A 1025 12.01 -9.41 -14.96
C MET A 1025 11.45 -8.60 -13.79
N ASP A 1026 11.32 -7.29 -13.96
CA ASP A 1026 10.64 -6.43 -12.99
C ASP A 1026 9.32 -5.97 -13.64
N PHE A 1027 8.19 -6.46 -13.13
CA PHE A 1027 6.85 -6.12 -13.60
C PHE A 1027 6.24 -4.98 -12.79
N TYR A 1028 5.61 -4.02 -13.48
CA TYR A 1028 4.85 -2.93 -12.86
C TYR A 1028 3.40 -3.02 -13.33
N THR A 1029 2.48 -3.20 -12.39
CA THR A 1029 1.08 -3.46 -12.68
C THR A 1029 0.22 -2.25 -12.35
N THR A 1030 -0.84 -2.06 -13.13
CA THR A 1030 -1.98 -1.25 -12.73
C THR A 1030 -3.22 -1.99 -13.19
N ARG A 1031 -3.94 -2.58 -12.25
CA ARG A 1031 -5.25 -3.19 -12.47
C ARG A 1031 -6.31 -2.14 -12.18
N PHE A 1032 -7.39 -2.14 -12.94
CA PHE A 1032 -8.57 -1.33 -12.65
C PHE A 1032 -9.73 -2.24 -12.28
N GLU A 1033 -10.48 -1.82 -11.26
CA GLU A 1033 -11.73 -2.43 -10.83
C GLU A 1033 -12.64 -1.29 -10.37
N ASP A 1034 -13.86 -1.23 -10.90
CA ASP A 1034 -14.83 -0.15 -10.70
C ASP A 1034 -14.25 1.29 -10.81
N SER A 1035 -13.33 1.45 -11.78
CA SER A 1035 -12.53 2.66 -12.07
C SER A 1035 -11.45 3.02 -11.05
N ILE A 1036 -11.28 2.25 -9.99
CA ILE A 1036 -10.21 2.38 -8.99
C ILE A 1036 -8.96 1.62 -9.47
N ALA A 1037 -7.78 2.22 -9.28
CA ALA A 1037 -6.50 1.69 -9.77
C ALA A 1037 -5.68 1.00 -8.67
N HIS A 1038 -5.57 -0.33 -8.71
CA HIS A 1038 -4.69 -1.14 -7.87
C HIS A 1038 -3.32 -1.28 -8.52
N LYS A 1039 -2.23 -1.00 -7.79
CA LYS A 1039 -0.87 -0.91 -8.33
C LYS A 1039 0.08 -1.86 -7.61
N GLY A 1040 0.99 -2.48 -8.34
CA GLY A 1040 1.95 -3.42 -7.77
C GLY A 1040 3.29 -3.44 -8.50
N GLN A 1041 4.29 -4.02 -7.83
CA GLN A 1041 5.53 -4.45 -8.47
C GLN A 1041 5.77 -5.93 -8.16
N ARG A 1042 5.95 -6.75 -9.20
CA ARG A 1042 6.24 -8.18 -9.09
C ARG A 1042 7.59 -8.49 -9.73
N ASP A 1043 8.54 -9.00 -8.97
CA ASP A 1043 9.83 -9.46 -9.51
C ASP A 1043 9.69 -10.92 -10.01
N ALA A 1044 10.37 -11.31 -11.08
CA ALA A 1044 10.45 -12.71 -11.53
C ALA A 1044 11.88 -13.11 -11.92
N ASN A 1045 12.19 -14.40 -11.75
CA ASN A 1045 13.46 -14.99 -12.19
C ASN A 1045 13.19 -15.98 -13.34
N LEU A 1046 14.13 -16.07 -14.28
CA LEU A 1046 14.05 -16.87 -15.49
C LEU A 1046 15.30 -17.74 -15.66
N ILE A 1047 15.09 -19.01 -16.03
CA ILE A 1047 16.12 -19.88 -16.61
C ILE A 1047 15.58 -20.37 -17.95
N PHE A 1048 16.39 -20.36 -19.01
CA PHE A 1048 15.96 -20.75 -20.35
C PHE A 1048 17.10 -21.39 -21.16
N GLY A 1049 16.76 -22.21 -22.14
CA GLY A 1049 17.75 -22.80 -23.04
C GLY A 1049 17.13 -23.43 -24.28
N SER A 1050 17.99 -23.69 -25.28
CA SER A 1050 17.60 -24.35 -26.52
C SER A 1050 18.66 -25.34 -27.01
N LEU A 1051 18.21 -26.31 -27.78
CA LEU A 1051 19.02 -27.30 -28.46
C LEU A 1051 18.50 -27.49 -29.89
N SER A 1052 19.29 -27.14 -30.89
CA SER A 1052 18.92 -27.25 -32.30
C SER A 1052 19.76 -28.30 -33.02
N PHE A 1053 19.12 -29.13 -33.85
CA PHE A 1053 19.75 -30.12 -34.71
C PHE A 1053 19.58 -29.72 -36.17
N ARG A 1054 20.70 -29.54 -36.89
CA ARG A 1054 20.73 -28.98 -38.25
C ARG A 1054 21.48 -29.91 -39.21
N PRO A 1055 20.80 -30.79 -39.98
CA PRO A 1055 21.44 -31.55 -41.07
C PRO A 1055 22.20 -30.68 -42.08
N ASP A 1056 23.05 -31.31 -42.89
CA ASP A 1056 23.76 -30.58 -43.95
C ASP A 1056 22.75 -30.09 -45.03
N PRO A 1057 22.86 -28.83 -45.52
CA PRO A 1057 21.86 -28.25 -46.43
C PRO A 1057 21.73 -28.99 -47.77
N ILE A 1058 20.53 -28.93 -48.35
CA ILE A 1058 20.18 -29.46 -49.67
C ILE A 1058 20.24 -28.32 -50.69
N TYR A 1059 20.91 -28.56 -51.82
CA TYR A 1059 21.13 -27.55 -52.87
C TYR A 1059 20.39 -27.95 -54.16
N LYS A 1060 19.65 -27.01 -54.77
CA LYS A 1060 18.95 -27.22 -56.04
C LYS A 1060 19.02 -25.95 -56.90
N GLY A 1061 19.98 -25.90 -57.82
CA GLY A 1061 20.30 -24.68 -58.55
C GLY A 1061 20.82 -23.59 -57.61
N ASN A 1062 20.34 -22.36 -57.76
CA ASN A 1062 20.70 -21.24 -56.88
C ASN A 1062 19.97 -21.24 -55.52
N ILE A 1063 19.08 -22.21 -55.29
CA ILE A 1063 18.24 -22.30 -54.09
C ILE A 1063 18.84 -23.33 -53.12
N THR A 1064 18.96 -22.93 -51.85
CA THR A 1064 19.39 -23.79 -50.73
C THR A 1064 18.24 -23.98 -49.76
N PHE A 1065 18.01 -25.24 -49.36
CA PHE A 1065 17.01 -25.67 -48.38
C PHE A 1065 17.72 -26.25 -47.15
N ASN A 1066 17.39 -25.76 -45.95
CA ASN A 1066 18.11 -26.01 -44.71
C ASN A 1066 17.14 -26.41 -43.59
N PRO A 1067 16.74 -27.70 -43.51
CA PRO A 1067 15.80 -28.18 -42.50
C PRO A 1067 16.48 -28.31 -41.13
N TYR A 1068 15.70 -28.21 -40.06
CA TYR A 1068 16.16 -28.36 -38.68
C TYR A 1068 15.04 -28.80 -37.74
N ALA A 1069 15.44 -29.29 -36.57
CA ALA A 1069 14.57 -29.48 -35.41
C ALA A 1069 15.18 -28.73 -34.21
N ARG A 1070 14.36 -28.12 -33.35
CA ARG A 1070 14.81 -27.36 -32.17
C ARG A 1070 13.93 -27.68 -30.97
N ILE A 1071 14.54 -27.85 -29.82
CA ILE A 1071 13.86 -27.97 -28.53
C ILE A 1071 14.18 -26.72 -27.73
N GLU A 1072 13.17 -26.12 -27.10
CA GLU A 1072 13.30 -24.97 -26.22
C GLU A 1072 12.62 -25.27 -24.89
N ALA A 1073 13.21 -24.82 -23.79
CA ALA A 1073 12.61 -24.93 -22.47
C ALA A 1073 12.96 -23.70 -21.63
N SER A 1074 12.00 -23.24 -20.85
CA SER A 1074 12.20 -22.17 -19.87
C SER A 1074 11.32 -22.34 -18.64
N HIS A 1075 11.82 -21.82 -17.53
CA HIS A 1075 11.15 -21.83 -16.23
C HIS A 1075 11.22 -20.46 -15.61
N ILE A 1076 10.07 -19.99 -15.18
CA ILE A 1076 9.84 -18.67 -14.63
C ILE A 1076 9.26 -18.84 -13.24
N SER A 1077 9.87 -18.16 -12.27
CA SER A 1077 9.41 -18.06 -10.88
C SER A 1077 9.02 -16.60 -10.63
N LEU A 1078 7.72 -16.33 -10.71
CA LEU A 1078 7.08 -15.05 -10.39
C LEU A 1078 6.94 -14.96 -8.87
N LYS A 1079 7.58 -13.97 -8.24
CA LYS A 1079 7.60 -13.84 -6.78
C LYS A 1079 6.22 -13.41 -6.22
N PRO A 1080 5.95 -13.68 -4.94
CA PRO A 1080 4.81 -13.09 -4.25
C PRO A 1080 4.87 -11.56 -4.26
N PHE A 1081 3.72 -10.89 -4.35
CA PHE A 1081 3.59 -9.46 -4.14
C PHE A 1081 2.17 -9.09 -3.71
N SER A 1082 2.02 -7.91 -3.12
CA SER A 1082 0.72 -7.30 -2.80
C SER A 1082 0.52 -6.04 -3.64
N GLU A 1083 -0.69 -5.85 -4.14
CA GLU A 1083 -1.14 -4.58 -4.70
C GLU A 1083 -1.36 -3.54 -3.58
N SER A 1084 -1.35 -2.25 -3.95
CA SER A 1084 -1.86 -1.14 -3.16
C SER A 1084 -3.03 -0.47 -3.90
N GLY A 1085 -4.04 0.02 -3.18
CA GLY A 1085 -5.30 0.52 -3.75
C GLY A 1085 -6.44 0.44 -2.76
N SER A 1086 -7.69 0.26 -3.21
CA SER A 1086 -8.81 0.05 -2.28
C SER A 1086 -8.75 -1.32 -1.58
N HIS A 1087 -9.75 -1.60 -0.75
CA HIS A 1087 -10.05 -2.90 -0.15
C HIS A 1087 -10.13 -4.09 -1.14
N LEU A 1088 -10.18 -3.83 -2.45
CA LEU A 1088 -10.13 -4.82 -3.53
C LEU A 1088 -8.69 -5.16 -3.98
N ALA A 1089 -7.66 -4.60 -3.33
CA ALA A 1089 -6.26 -4.93 -3.58
C ALA A 1089 -5.96 -6.40 -3.27
N LEU A 1090 -5.17 -7.05 -4.12
CA LEU A 1090 -4.87 -8.47 -4.03
C LEU A 1090 -3.40 -8.75 -3.67
N THR A 1091 -3.18 -9.75 -2.83
CA THR A 1091 -1.87 -10.39 -2.62
C THR A 1091 -1.80 -11.67 -3.45
N PHE A 1092 -0.92 -11.66 -4.46
CA PHE A 1092 -0.61 -12.84 -5.27
C PHE A 1092 0.58 -13.57 -4.66
N LYS A 1093 0.49 -14.91 -4.53
CA LYS A 1093 1.59 -15.76 -4.03
C LYS A 1093 2.62 -16.04 -5.12
N GLU A 1094 3.57 -16.92 -4.83
CA GLU A 1094 4.54 -17.39 -5.83
C GLU A 1094 3.83 -18.20 -6.92
N GLN A 1095 4.17 -17.92 -8.18
CA GLN A 1095 3.62 -18.60 -9.35
C GLN A 1095 4.78 -19.13 -10.20
N THR A 1096 4.63 -20.35 -10.69
CA THR A 1096 5.61 -21.01 -11.56
C THR A 1096 5.04 -21.20 -12.96
N VAL A 1097 5.85 -20.94 -14.00
CA VAL A 1097 5.51 -21.21 -15.40
C VAL A 1097 6.64 -22.04 -16.02
N ASN A 1098 6.31 -23.21 -16.57
CA ASN A 1098 7.24 -24.08 -17.29
C ASN A 1098 6.85 -24.11 -18.78
N HIS A 1099 7.57 -23.37 -19.61
CA HIS A 1099 7.28 -23.26 -21.04
C HIS A 1099 8.23 -24.17 -21.85
N ARG A 1100 7.68 -24.97 -22.79
CA ARG A 1100 8.42 -26.03 -23.50
C ARG A 1100 7.95 -26.14 -24.95
N ILE A 1101 8.86 -25.98 -25.91
CA ILE A 1101 8.57 -26.05 -27.36
C ILE A 1101 9.40 -27.14 -28.04
N LEU A 1102 8.79 -27.88 -28.97
CA LEU A 1102 9.49 -28.59 -30.04
C LEU A 1102 9.15 -27.92 -31.38
N ALA A 1103 10.14 -27.32 -32.02
CA ALA A 1103 10.00 -26.68 -33.32
C ALA A 1103 10.59 -27.56 -34.44
N LEU A 1104 9.82 -27.78 -35.51
CA LEU A 1104 10.28 -28.43 -36.74
C LEU A 1104 10.16 -27.43 -37.89
N GLY A 1105 11.25 -27.15 -38.61
CA GLY A 1105 11.23 -26.11 -39.63
C GLY A 1105 12.33 -26.22 -40.68
N SER A 1106 12.33 -25.26 -41.61
CA SER A 1106 13.36 -25.16 -42.65
C SER A 1106 13.51 -23.72 -43.15
N ASP A 1107 14.76 -23.35 -43.45
CA ASP A 1107 15.06 -22.12 -44.20
C ASP A 1107 15.17 -22.43 -45.70
N LEU A 1108 14.72 -21.49 -46.52
CA LEU A 1108 14.90 -21.45 -47.96
C LEU A 1108 15.56 -20.12 -48.35
N PHE A 1109 16.69 -20.16 -49.05
CA PHE A 1109 17.36 -18.93 -49.50
C PHE A 1109 18.05 -19.08 -50.85
N SER A 1110 18.28 -17.94 -51.53
CA SER A 1110 19.08 -17.83 -52.76
C SER A 1110 20.16 -16.78 -52.56
N GLU A 1111 21.32 -16.93 -53.21
CA GLU A 1111 22.43 -15.97 -53.13
C GLU A 1111 22.64 -15.27 -54.48
N PHE A 1112 22.78 -13.93 -54.43
CA PHE A 1112 23.10 -13.08 -55.59
C PHE A 1112 24.28 -12.18 -55.24
N GLU A 1113 25.16 -11.92 -56.21
CA GLU A 1113 26.28 -10.98 -56.05
C GLU A 1113 26.07 -9.74 -56.92
N ILE A 1114 26.17 -8.55 -56.31
CA ILE A 1114 26.15 -7.25 -57.00
C ILE A 1114 27.40 -6.47 -56.59
N LYS A 1115 28.40 -6.43 -57.48
CA LYS A 1115 29.74 -5.87 -57.20
C LYS A 1115 30.37 -6.56 -55.98
N GLU A 1116 30.53 -5.83 -54.87
CA GLU A 1116 31.15 -6.33 -53.62
C GLU A 1116 30.12 -6.81 -52.57
N TRP A 1117 28.82 -6.76 -52.91
CA TRP A 1117 27.71 -7.11 -52.02
C TRP A 1117 27.15 -8.49 -52.38
N LYS A 1118 27.01 -9.34 -51.36
CA LYS A 1118 26.19 -10.56 -51.40
C LYS A 1118 24.81 -10.23 -50.85
N ILE A 1119 23.77 -10.54 -51.61
CA ILE A 1119 22.37 -10.32 -51.25
C ILE A 1119 21.67 -11.68 -51.20
N LYS A 1120 20.93 -11.93 -50.11
CA LYS A 1120 20.27 -13.19 -49.80
C LYS A 1120 18.82 -12.94 -49.35
N PRO A 1121 17.84 -12.90 -50.26
CA PRO A 1121 16.46 -13.09 -49.86
C PRO A 1121 16.28 -14.50 -49.28
N PHE A 1122 15.51 -14.60 -48.20
CA PHE A 1122 15.20 -15.86 -47.55
C PHE A 1122 13.74 -15.90 -47.06
N ALA A 1123 13.24 -17.12 -46.95
CA ALA A 1123 12.00 -17.45 -46.26
C ALA A 1123 12.26 -18.61 -45.29
N LYS A 1124 11.49 -18.69 -44.22
CA LYS A 1124 11.55 -19.74 -43.20
C LYS A 1124 10.13 -20.12 -42.80
N ILE A 1125 9.90 -21.41 -42.64
CA ILE A 1125 8.65 -21.98 -42.12
C ILE A 1125 8.99 -22.92 -40.98
N GLU A 1126 8.23 -22.83 -39.89
CA GLU A 1126 8.47 -23.55 -38.65
C GLU A 1126 7.13 -23.90 -37.99
N TYR A 1127 6.90 -25.17 -37.70
CA TYR A 1127 5.74 -25.64 -36.95
C TYR A 1127 6.20 -25.94 -35.51
N ASN A 1128 5.54 -25.32 -34.53
CA ASN A 1128 5.89 -25.40 -33.13
C ASN A 1128 4.85 -26.25 -32.39
N PHE A 1129 5.31 -27.29 -31.71
CA PHE A 1129 4.52 -28.04 -30.75
C PHE A 1129 4.72 -27.43 -29.36
N ASP A 1130 3.65 -26.97 -28.73
CA ASP A 1130 3.69 -26.38 -27.39
C ASP A 1130 3.31 -27.40 -26.32
N PHE A 1131 4.22 -27.61 -25.36
CA PHE A 1131 4.07 -28.51 -24.22
C PHE A 1131 4.20 -27.74 -22.90
N THR A 1132 3.84 -26.46 -22.86
CA THR A 1132 3.84 -25.63 -21.65
C THR A 1132 2.92 -26.22 -20.58
N ASP A 1133 3.34 -26.23 -19.31
CA ASP A 1133 2.50 -26.66 -18.20
C ASP A 1133 1.48 -25.56 -17.83
N ASP A 1134 0.30 -25.96 -17.34
CA ASP A 1134 -0.64 -25.08 -16.66
C ASP A 1134 0.03 -24.34 -15.48
N SER A 1135 -0.35 -23.08 -15.25
CA SER A 1135 0.21 -22.26 -14.18
C SER A 1135 -0.83 -21.97 -13.10
N ILE A 1136 -0.61 -22.49 -11.89
CA ILE A 1136 -1.49 -22.26 -10.74
C ILE A 1136 -1.22 -20.87 -10.16
N VAL A 1137 -2.30 -20.12 -9.93
CA VAL A 1137 -2.30 -18.80 -9.30
C VAL A 1137 -3.05 -18.87 -7.98
N ASP A 1138 -2.34 -18.63 -6.87
CA ASP A 1138 -2.92 -18.49 -5.54
C ASP A 1138 -2.92 -17.01 -5.12
N LEU A 1139 -4.03 -16.53 -4.57
CA LEU A 1139 -4.20 -15.13 -4.14
C LEU A 1139 -5.18 -14.97 -2.97
N HIS A 1140 -5.18 -13.80 -2.34
CA HIS A 1140 -6.15 -13.36 -1.33
C HIS A 1140 -6.30 -11.82 -1.38
N TYR A 1141 -7.35 -11.26 -0.78
CA TYR A 1141 -7.44 -9.81 -0.59
C TYR A 1141 -6.42 -9.35 0.46
N VAL A 1142 -5.81 -8.18 0.28
CA VAL A 1142 -4.74 -7.68 1.17
C VAL A 1142 -5.21 -7.58 2.63
N ASP A 1143 -6.49 -7.27 2.85
CA ASP A 1143 -7.13 -7.13 4.15
C ASP A 1143 -7.91 -8.39 4.62
N ASP A 1144 -7.94 -9.46 3.82
CA ASP A 1144 -8.39 -10.80 4.24
C ASP A 1144 -7.39 -11.87 3.79
N SER A 1145 -6.37 -12.10 4.63
CA SER A 1145 -5.42 -13.19 4.46
C SER A 1145 -5.96 -14.57 4.86
N THR A 1146 -7.18 -14.66 5.40
CA THR A 1146 -7.78 -15.93 5.81
C THR A 1146 -8.45 -16.66 4.64
N THR A 1147 -9.08 -15.92 3.72
CA THR A 1147 -9.69 -16.51 2.51
C THR A 1147 -8.69 -16.62 1.37
N ASN A 1148 -8.37 -17.85 0.97
CA ASN A 1148 -7.41 -18.13 -0.12
C ASN A 1148 -8.14 -18.60 -1.38
N TYR A 1149 -7.96 -17.88 -2.47
CA TYR A 1149 -8.50 -18.19 -3.78
C TYR A 1149 -7.44 -18.80 -4.69
N ARG A 1150 -7.86 -19.68 -5.59
CA ARG A 1150 -6.99 -20.44 -6.50
C ARG A 1150 -7.63 -20.58 -7.87
N PHE A 1151 -6.89 -20.29 -8.92
CA PHE A 1151 -7.25 -20.67 -10.29
C PHE A 1151 -6.06 -21.20 -11.07
N SER A 1152 -6.32 -21.85 -12.21
CA SER A 1152 -5.30 -22.30 -13.14
C SER A 1152 -5.35 -21.45 -14.41
N ILE A 1153 -4.21 -20.91 -14.82
CA ILE A 1153 -4.03 -20.43 -16.20
C ILE A 1153 -3.79 -21.67 -17.05
N LEU A 1154 -4.83 -22.04 -17.80
CA LEU A 1154 -4.74 -23.08 -18.81
C LEU A 1154 -3.84 -22.59 -19.94
N ASN A 1155 -2.59 -23.05 -19.94
CA ASN A 1155 -1.69 -22.85 -21.07
C ASN A 1155 -2.02 -23.92 -22.11
N SER A 1156 -3.20 -23.79 -22.74
CA SER A 1156 -3.64 -24.70 -23.80
C SER A 1156 -2.51 -24.88 -24.82
N SER A 1157 -2.17 -26.14 -25.14
CA SER A 1157 -1.10 -26.51 -26.07
C SER A 1157 -1.39 -26.01 -27.48
N ASP A 1158 -1.14 -24.73 -27.72
CA ASP A 1158 -1.46 -24.01 -28.94
C ASP A 1158 -0.30 -24.18 -29.94
N ASN A 1159 -0.38 -25.24 -30.73
CA ASN A 1159 0.65 -25.56 -31.71
C ASN A 1159 0.64 -24.55 -32.85
N PHE A 1160 1.57 -23.61 -32.85
CA PHE A 1160 1.56 -22.44 -33.73
C PHE A 1160 2.53 -22.56 -34.93
N LEU A 1161 2.09 -22.05 -36.07
CA LEU A 1161 2.91 -21.90 -37.27
C LEU A 1161 3.65 -20.56 -37.25
N SER A 1162 4.98 -20.60 -37.37
CA SER A 1162 5.84 -19.43 -37.55
C SER A 1162 6.31 -19.32 -39.01
N ASN A 1163 6.01 -18.19 -39.63
CA ASN A 1163 6.46 -17.85 -40.96
C ASN A 1163 7.40 -16.65 -40.88
N THR A 1164 8.51 -16.66 -41.61
CA THR A 1164 9.43 -15.52 -41.69
C THR A 1164 9.87 -15.27 -43.12
N ILE A 1165 9.88 -14.01 -43.53
CA ILE A 1165 10.50 -13.56 -44.78
C ILE A 1165 11.53 -12.49 -44.46
N GLY A 1166 12.62 -12.45 -45.23
CA GLY A 1166 13.67 -11.47 -44.96
C GLY A 1166 14.70 -11.30 -46.07
N LEU A 1167 15.53 -10.30 -45.87
CA LEU A 1167 16.64 -9.93 -46.73
C LEU A 1167 17.90 -9.82 -45.89
N GLN A 1168 18.91 -10.61 -46.23
CA GLN A 1168 20.25 -10.50 -45.68
C GLN A 1168 21.18 -9.88 -46.73
N MET A 1169 21.98 -8.89 -46.31
CA MET A 1169 22.98 -8.22 -47.13
C MET A 1169 24.34 -8.33 -46.45
N SER A 1170 25.42 -8.55 -47.19
CA SER A 1170 26.77 -8.49 -46.65
C SER A 1170 27.80 -7.97 -47.65
N ARG A 1171 28.84 -7.29 -47.14
CA ARG A 1171 29.92 -6.70 -47.95
C ARG A 1171 31.29 -7.19 -47.50
N LYS A 1172 32.07 -7.73 -48.42
CA LYS A 1172 33.45 -8.28 -48.19
C LYS A 1172 33.58 -9.24 -47.00
N ASN A 1173 32.47 -9.85 -46.57
CA ASN A 1173 32.36 -10.66 -45.34
C ASN A 1173 32.75 -9.92 -44.03
N ARG A 1174 32.85 -8.58 -44.03
CA ARG A 1174 33.18 -7.75 -42.85
C ARG A 1174 31.95 -7.12 -42.19
N PHE A 1175 30.98 -6.72 -43.00
CA PHE A 1175 29.72 -6.16 -42.56
C PHE A 1175 28.57 -7.03 -43.08
N GLY A 1176 27.57 -7.28 -42.24
CA GLY A 1176 26.32 -7.93 -42.61
C GLY A 1176 25.12 -7.29 -41.91
N ALA A 1177 24.02 -7.14 -42.64
CA ALA A 1177 22.74 -6.72 -42.10
C ALA A 1177 21.68 -7.77 -42.44
N VAL A 1178 20.69 -7.95 -41.57
CA VAL A 1178 19.49 -8.74 -41.79
C VAL A 1178 18.28 -7.88 -41.44
N LEU A 1179 17.29 -7.88 -42.31
CA LEU A 1179 15.94 -7.37 -42.02
C LEU A 1179 14.97 -8.52 -42.26
N SER A 1180 14.11 -8.83 -41.29
CA SER A 1180 13.05 -9.84 -41.44
C SER A 1180 11.75 -9.42 -40.78
N TYR A 1181 10.67 -9.99 -41.32
CA TYR A 1181 9.33 -9.96 -40.76
C TYR A 1181 8.95 -11.40 -40.42
N LYS A 1182 8.57 -11.63 -39.16
CA LYS A 1182 8.09 -12.91 -38.62
C LYS A 1182 6.63 -12.74 -38.21
N ASN A 1183 5.81 -13.70 -38.56
CA ASN A 1183 4.40 -13.78 -38.17
C ASN A 1183 4.16 -15.17 -37.56
N GLU A 1184 3.53 -15.21 -36.40
CA GLU A 1184 3.14 -16.44 -35.69
C GLU A 1184 1.61 -16.54 -35.66
N GLN A 1185 1.06 -17.71 -35.98
CA GLN A 1185 -0.39 -18.00 -36.00
C GLN A 1185 -0.68 -19.31 -35.26
N GLY A 1186 -1.57 -19.24 -34.27
CA GLY A 1186 -2.16 -20.35 -33.52
C GLY A 1186 -3.63 -20.06 -33.21
N ASP A 1187 -4.29 -20.95 -32.46
CA ASP A 1187 -5.70 -20.87 -32.12
C ASP A 1187 -5.99 -19.73 -31.11
N SER A 1188 -5.04 -19.44 -30.22
CA SER A 1188 -5.12 -18.41 -29.17
C SER A 1188 -4.14 -17.24 -29.38
N LYS A 1189 -3.16 -17.42 -30.27
CA LYS A 1189 -2.03 -16.50 -30.46
C LYS A 1189 -1.89 -16.02 -31.91
N ASN A 1190 -1.86 -14.71 -32.12
CA ASN A 1190 -1.45 -14.09 -33.38
C ASN A 1190 -0.53 -12.91 -33.09
N SER A 1191 0.71 -12.95 -33.61
CA SER A 1191 1.70 -11.89 -33.37
C SER A 1191 2.55 -11.58 -34.61
N ASP A 1192 2.79 -10.28 -34.83
CA ASP A 1192 3.67 -9.77 -35.88
C ASP A 1192 4.95 -9.17 -35.28
N SER A 1193 6.10 -9.51 -35.88
CA SER A 1193 7.42 -9.13 -35.37
C SER A 1193 8.34 -8.61 -36.49
N TYR A 1194 8.93 -7.44 -36.26
CA TYR A 1194 9.91 -6.82 -37.13
C TYR A 1194 11.30 -6.94 -36.51
N GLN A 1195 12.23 -7.55 -37.25
CA GLN A 1195 13.54 -7.97 -36.74
C GLN A 1195 14.65 -7.33 -37.57
N PHE A 1196 15.65 -6.77 -36.90
CA PHE A 1196 16.79 -6.13 -37.52
C PHE A 1196 18.09 -6.52 -36.83
N GLN A 1197 19.05 -7.05 -37.60
CA GLN A 1197 20.32 -7.53 -37.06
C GLN A 1197 21.50 -6.90 -37.81
N ILE A 1198 22.50 -6.42 -37.07
CA ILE A 1198 23.79 -5.96 -37.61
C ILE A 1198 24.90 -6.91 -37.12
N ASN A 1199 25.79 -7.28 -38.03
CA ASN A 1199 26.88 -8.23 -37.81
C ASN A 1199 28.20 -7.59 -38.25
N TRP A 1200 29.16 -7.47 -37.33
CA TRP A 1200 30.49 -6.92 -37.57
C TRP A 1200 31.58 -7.99 -37.43
N ASN A 1201 32.47 -8.02 -38.41
CA ASN A 1201 33.62 -8.92 -38.50
C ASN A 1201 34.87 -8.09 -38.81
N PHE A 1202 35.71 -7.95 -37.78
CA PHE A 1202 36.87 -7.06 -37.71
C PHE A 1202 38.17 -7.74 -38.20
#